data_AF-L0RBQ3-F1
#
_entry.id   AF-L0RBQ3-F1
#
_cell.length_a   1.000
_cell.length_b   1.000
_cell.length_c   1.000
_cell.angle_alpha   90.00
_cell.angle_beta   90.00
_cell.angle_gamma   90.00
#
_symmetry.space_group_name_H-M   'P 1'
#
loop_
_entity.id
_entity.type
_entity.pdbx_description
1 polymer ?
#
loop_
_entity_poly.entity_id
_entity_poly.type
_entity_poly.pdbx_seq_one_letter_code
_entity_poly.pdbx_strand_id
1 'polypeptide(L)'
;MSNIKNIKSALVPIIIVAVIAFGAGYWISGPAEDSAGKSIVDEHAEHGLDAEITDTGEVVWTCSMHPQIQLPEPGKCPLCFMDLIPLEKGGESGDEAISLRQISLTDRSRKLAGIASSPVERRNVSVETRMVGKVDYDETRIGTITAWTGGRIDKLYIDYTGSSVRRGQAMASIYSPELLTAQVELIQAVKAKEALQGSSMKVVKDTAARTAKAAREKLRLLGLSKTQIANIIKKGKAAQHITLYSPMSGIVIKKDVVEGVYVKTGTPIYTIADLSRVWVILEAYESDLPWIRMGMLVDFTTEAYPGKSFQGKVVYIDPVVNEKTRTIRIRLEVPNKGLKLKPGMFVRAVSQIDKKAETQLVIPASAPLITGKRAVVYIAVPGKEGVYEGREIVLGPKAGDFYVVKYGLAQGERVVTKGNFKIDSALQIIAKPSMMNQESGVKKAVHNHGGDSAVMENMDNKIQPEYTLPPLFISRLVYLKKDFDKLMETAKSGNIDESRKLYSKFFDSVTAIDSSGLKGESSLVWKELSMLLANDTVLGSGVKDARRLKSVTEETAKHFMRLDMAFDISNIAKHAGSTVAAPEVFKAQLGKVYTSYSAFTEALAADNMQLAQKQAALMTEELKKVDHGSLSEEAHMVWMGALKNINDGISAIREAKDIVGIRAGLEPLSYGMIDAVEKLGIKSTQPVYEVFCPMAFDFKGAKWLQSDENIRNPYFGEAMLQCGEVERQIKGKE
;
A
#
# COMPACT_ATOMS: atom_id res chain seq x y z
N MET A 1 -12.54 -83.76 -47.47
CA MET A 1 -13.72 -83.84 -46.57
C MET A 1 -13.37 -84.67 -45.35
N SER A 2 -12.85 -84.02 -44.31
CA SER A 2 -12.67 -84.52 -42.95
C SER A 2 -12.19 -83.30 -42.14
N ASN A 3 -12.65 -83.13 -40.89
CA ASN A 3 -12.38 -82.02 -39.97
C ASN A 3 -13.33 -80.80 -39.96
N ILE A 4 -14.65 -81.02 -40.02
CA ILE A 4 -15.68 -80.08 -39.48
C ILE A 4 -16.49 -80.75 -38.34
N LYS A 5 -15.83 -81.57 -37.51
CA LYS A 5 -16.47 -82.20 -36.34
C LYS A 5 -15.89 -81.81 -34.96
N ASN A 6 -14.79 -81.03 -34.90
CA ASN A 6 -14.16 -80.64 -33.63
C ASN A 6 -14.41 -79.18 -33.18
N ILE A 7 -15.28 -78.43 -33.84
CA ILE A 7 -15.67 -77.06 -33.40
C ILE A 7 -16.93 -77.09 -32.52
N LYS A 8 -17.74 -78.15 -32.57
CA LYS A 8 -18.98 -78.26 -31.79
C LYS A 8 -18.80 -78.70 -30.33
N SER A 9 -17.68 -79.30 -29.94
CA SER A 9 -17.42 -79.68 -28.53
C SER A 9 -16.78 -78.55 -27.70
N ALA A 10 -16.24 -77.50 -28.33
CA ALA A 10 -15.68 -76.33 -27.65
C ALA A 10 -16.70 -75.19 -27.43
N LEU A 11 -17.81 -75.18 -28.16
CA LEU A 11 -18.85 -74.13 -28.07
C LEU A 11 -19.87 -74.37 -26.94
N VAL A 12 -20.10 -75.63 -26.55
CA VAL A 12 -21.05 -76.00 -25.48
C VAL A 12 -20.64 -75.45 -24.09
N PRO A 13 -19.38 -75.54 -23.63
CA PRO A 13 -19.00 -74.95 -22.34
C PRO A 13 -19.03 -73.42 -22.35
N ILE A 14 -18.79 -72.77 -23.49
CA ILE A 14 -18.82 -71.29 -23.62
C ILE A 14 -20.27 -70.76 -23.52
N ILE A 15 -21.24 -71.47 -24.09
CA ILE A 15 -22.66 -71.11 -24.00
C ILE A 15 -23.19 -71.34 -22.58
N ILE A 16 -22.74 -72.37 -21.87
CA ILE A 16 -23.13 -72.62 -20.46
C ILE A 16 -22.58 -71.51 -19.54
N VAL A 17 -21.33 -71.07 -19.73
CA VAL A 17 -20.76 -69.96 -18.96
C VAL A 17 -21.48 -68.63 -19.25
N ALA A 18 -21.88 -68.39 -20.50
CA ALA A 18 -22.65 -67.19 -20.86
C ALA A 18 -24.07 -67.18 -20.26
N VAL A 19 -24.75 -68.32 -20.20
CA VAL A 19 -26.10 -68.43 -19.59
C VAL A 19 -26.04 -68.28 -18.07
N ILE A 20 -24.99 -68.79 -17.41
CA ILE A 20 -24.78 -68.59 -15.97
C ILE A 20 -24.45 -67.11 -15.66
N ALA A 21 -23.62 -66.46 -16.50
CA ALA A 21 -23.28 -65.05 -16.34
C ALA A 21 -24.51 -64.13 -16.57
N PHE A 22 -25.39 -64.47 -17.52
CA PHE A 22 -26.62 -63.73 -17.78
C PHE A 22 -27.70 -63.97 -16.70
N GLY A 23 -27.81 -65.19 -16.17
CA GLY A 23 -28.69 -65.50 -15.03
C GLY A 23 -28.25 -64.82 -13.73
N ALA A 24 -26.94 -64.71 -13.49
CA ALA A 24 -26.40 -63.94 -12.37
C ALA A 24 -26.63 -62.43 -12.53
N GLY A 25 -26.56 -61.91 -13.76
CA GLY A 25 -26.89 -60.52 -14.07
C GLY A 25 -28.38 -60.19 -13.81
N TYR A 26 -29.29 -61.07 -14.22
CA TYR A 26 -30.74 -60.86 -14.06
C TYR A 26 -31.23 -61.00 -12.60
N TRP A 27 -30.51 -61.74 -11.75
CA TRP A 27 -30.80 -61.80 -10.31
C TRP A 27 -30.21 -60.61 -9.53
N ILE A 28 -29.17 -59.95 -10.08
CA ILE A 28 -28.53 -58.77 -9.47
C ILE A 28 -29.21 -57.46 -9.88
N SER A 29 -29.94 -57.42 -10.99
CA SER A 29 -30.72 -56.24 -11.41
C SER A 29 -32.21 -56.57 -11.55
N GLY A 30 -32.96 -56.45 -10.46
CA GLY A 30 -34.43 -56.42 -10.48
C GLY A 30 -34.98 -55.22 -11.27
N PRO A 31 -36.23 -55.29 -11.75
CA PRO A 31 -36.73 -54.49 -12.87
C PRO A 31 -37.09 -53.04 -12.46
N ALA A 32 -36.81 -52.12 -13.39
CA ALA A 32 -37.36 -50.77 -13.39
C ALA A 32 -38.76 -50.79 -14.02
N GLU A 33 -39.75 -50.23 -13.33
CA GLU A 33 -41.01 -49.79 -13.93
C GLU A 33 -41.57 -48.56 -13.20
N ASP A 34 -42.03 -47.60 -14.00
CA ASP A 34 -42.55 -46.28 -13.63
C ASP A 34 -43.87 -46.34 -12.85
N SER A 35 -44.05 -45.50 -11.83
CA SER A 35 -45.28 -44.71 -11.62
C SER A 35 -45.23 -43.80 -10.39
N ALA A 36 -45.91 -42.67 -10.52
CA ALA A 36 -46.15 -41.66 -9.49
C ALA A 36 -46.91 -42.21 -8.26
N GLY A 37 -46.56 -41.73 -7.06
CA GLY A 37 -47.39 -41.95 -5.87
C GLY A 37 -46.72 -41.67 -4.53
N LYS A 38 -47.16 -40.60 -3.88
CA LYS A 38 -47.13 -40.28 -2.43
C LYS A 38 -46.58 -41.31 -1.41
N SER A 39 -45.69 -40.76 -0.57
CA SER A 39 -45.68 -40.73 0.91
C SER A 39 -45.43 -41.99 1.76
N ILE A 40 -44.60 -41.77 2.81
CA ILE A 40 -44.39 -42.51 4.08
C ILE A 40 -43.66 -43.86 3.84
N VAL A 41 -42.60 -44.28 4.54
CA VAL A 41 -42.36 -44.38 6.00
C VAL A 41 -40.86 -44.58 6.28
N ASP A 42 -40.47 -44.31 7.53
CA ASP A 42 -39.36 -44.91 8.28
C ASP A 42 -38.95 -46.32 7.82
N GLU A 43 -37.66 -46.67 7.85
CA GLU A 43 -37.05 -47.37 9.00
C GLU A 43 -35.57 -47.74 8.75
N HIS A 44 -34.80 -47.50 9.80
CA HIS A 44 -33.40 -47.74 10.14
C HIS A 44 -32.69 -49.00 9.61
N ALA A 45 -31.40 -48.85 9.28
CA ALA A 45 -30.38 -49.84 9.58
C ALA A 45 -29.03 -49.15 9.90
N GLU A 46 -28.54 -49.44 11.10
CA GLU A 46 -27.48 -48.77 11.84
C GLU A 46 -26.08 -48.97 11.26
N HIS A 47 -25.31 -47.89 11.18
CA HIS A 47 -23.86 -47.93 11.40
C HIS A 47 -23.53 -46.90 12.48
N GLY A 48 -23.55 -47.38 13.73
CA GLY A 48 -23.10 -46.64 14.90
C GLY A 48 -21.62 -46.34 14.83
N LEU A 49 -21.28 -45.07 14.56
CA LEU A 49 -20.11 -44.44 15.14
C LEU A 49 -20.60 -43.85 16.46
N ASP A 50 -20.43 -44.62 17.54
CA ASP A 50 -20.67 -44.14 18.89
C ASP A 50 -19.65 -43.02 19.17
N ALA A 51 -20.09 -41.79 18.96
CA ALA A 51 -19.46 -40.63 19.55
C ALA A 51 -19.73 -40.70 21.06
N GLU A 52 -18.70 -40.95 21.86
CA GLU A 52 -18.76 -40.73 23.30
C GLU A 52 -19.18 -39.29 23.55
N ILE A 53 -20.43 -39.13 24.02
CA ILE A 53 -21.02 -37.87 24.43
C ILE A 53 -20.31 -37.45 25.72
N THR A 54 -19.34 -36.55 25.61
CA THR A 54 -18.98 -35.70 26.76
C THR A 54 -20.08 -34.66 26.94
N ASP A 55 -20.72 -34.73 28.10
CA ASP A 55 -21.79 -33.85 28.56
C ASP A 55 -21.35 -32.38 28.45
N THR A 56 -22.21 -31.54 27.85
CA THR A 56 -22.04 -30.10 27.48
C THR A 56 -21.48 -29.77 26.08
N GLY A 57 -22.33 -29.78 25.04
CA GLY A 57 -22.03 -29.08 23.79
C GLY A 57 -23.08 -29.21 22.69
N GLU A 58 -23.80 -28.13 22.37
CA GLU A 58 -24.64 -28.03 21.16
C GLU A 58 -23.78 -28.26 19.89
N VAL A 59 -24.10 -29.29 19.11
CA VAL A 59 -23.44 -29.58 17.83
C VAL A 59 -23.98 -28.61 16.78
N VAL A 60 -23.11 -27.77 16.23
CA VAL A 60 -23.44 -26.83 15.14
C VAL A 60 -23.06 -27.46 13.80
N TRP A 61 -23.88 -27.33 12.78
CA TRP A 61 -23.68 -27.88 11.44
C TRP A 61 -23.32 -26.78 10.43
N THR A 62 -22.35 -27.02 9.55
CA THR A 62 -21.89 -26.03 8.56
C THR A 62 -21.79 -26.58 7.14
N CYS A 63 -21.76 -25.72 6.12
CA CYS A 63 -21.57 -26.12 4.73
C CYS A 63 -20.12 -25.98 4.28
N SER A 64 -19.53 -27.04 3.71
CA SER A 64 -18.14 -27.03 3.21
C SER A 64 -17.85 -25.92 2.18
N MET A 65 -18.86 -25.48 1.40
CA MET A 65 -18.72 -24.38 0.45
C MET A 65 -19.22 -23.03 0.95
N HIS A 66 -20.09 -23.02 1.97
CA HIS A 66 -20.60 -21.79 2.58
C HIS A 66 -20.48 -21.85 4.10
N PRO A 67 -19.24 -21.80 4.64
CA PRO A 67 -19.01 -22.05 6.08
C PRO A 67 -19.67 -21.02 7.01
N GLN A 68 -20.00 -19.85 6.48
CA GLN A 68 -20.77 -18.81 7.15
C GLN A 68 -22.20 -19.25 7.55
N ILE A 69 -22.71 -20.32 6.94
CA ILE A 69 -23.97 -20.95 7.34
C ILE A 69 -23.67 -21.90 8.49
N GLN A 70 -24.21 -21.58 9.66
CA GLN A 70 -24.15 -22.42 10.86
C GLN A 70 -25.58 -22.64 11.35
N LEU A 71 -26.04 -23.88 11.34
CA LEU A 71 -27.37 -24.26 11.82
C LEU A 71 -27.25 -25.20 13.03
N PRO A 72 -28.20 -25.15 13.97
CA PRO A 72 -28.19 -26.03 15.15
C PRO A 72 -28.52 -27.49 14.81
N GLU A 73 -29.03 -27.75 13.60
CA GLU A 73 -29.51 -29.07 13.17
C GLU A 73 -28.92 -29.47 11.81
N PRO A 74 -28.78 -30.78 11.53
CA PRO A 74 -28.37 -31.27 10.22
C PRO A 74 -29.40 -30.86 9.17
N GLY A 75 -28.95 -30.56 7.95
CA GLY A 75 -29.84 -30.11 6.90
C GLY A 75 -29.09 -29.78 5.62
N LYS A 76 -29.75 -29.07 4.70
CA LYS A 76 -29.13 -28.58 3.46
C LYS A 76 -28.77 -27.11 3.59
N CYS A 77 -27.62 -26.74 3.06
CA CYS A 77 -27.21 -25.36 2.96
C CYS A 77 -28.23 -24.54 2.15
N PRO A 78 -28.75 -23.41 2.66
CA PRO A 78 -29.75 -22.60 1.95
C PRO A 78 -29.17 -21.85 0.73
N LEU A 79 -27.84 -21.80 0.58
CA LEU A 79 -27.18 -21.15 -0.56
C LEU A 79 -26.86 -22.13 -1.70
N CYS A 80 -26.41 -23.35 -1.39
CA CYS A 80 -25.98 -24.32 -2.41
C CYS A 80 -26.64 -25.69 -2.33
N PHE A 81 -27.56 -25.89 -1.40
CA PHE A 81 -28.37 -27.11 -1.23
C PHE A 81 -27.57 -28.41 -1.01
N MET A 82 -26.28 -28.33 -0.67
CA MET A 82 -25.48 -29.46 -0.23
C MET A 82 -25.71 -29.75 1.26
N ASP A 83 -25.55 -31.01 1.65
CA ASP A 83 -25.72 -31.44 3.04
C ASP A 83 -24.69 -30.75 3.96
N LEU A 84 -25.16 -30.32 5.13
CA LEU A 84 -24.33 -29.74 6.16
C LEU A 84 -23.50 -30.83 6.85
N ILE A 85 -22.29 -30.49 7.23
CA ILE A 85 -21.36 -31.33 7.97
C ILE A 85 -21.30 -30.90 9.43
N PRO A 86 -21.15 -31.82 10.39
CA PRO A 86 -21.07 -31.47 11.80
C PRO A 86 -19.76 -30.72 12.08
N LEU A 87 -19.85 -29.61 12.81
CA LEU A 87 -18.70 -28.80 13.22
C LEU A 87 -18.23 -29.30 14.59
N GLU A 88 -17.15 -30.09 14.61
CA GLU A 88 -16.43 -30.33 15.85
C GLU A 88 -15.81 -28.99 16.30
N LYS A 89 -16.26 -28.45 17.44
CA LYS A 89 -15.55 -27.35 18.11
C LYS A 89 -14.18 -27.89 18.53
N GLY A 90 -13.17 -27.71 17.68
CA GLY A 90 -11.80 -28.09 17.98
C GLY A 90 -11.40 -27.52 19.34
N GLY A 91 -11.03 -28.41 20.26
CA GLY A 91 -10.92 -28.17 21.69
C GLY A 91 -10.56 -26.74 22.06
N GLU A 92 -11.52 -26.05 22.67
CA GLU A 92 -11.22 -24.90 23.51
C GLU A 92 -10.29 -25.42 24.61
N SER A 93 -8.98 -25.21 24.44
CA SER A 93 -8.13 -25.06 25.61
C SER A 93 -8.84 -24.02 26.49
N GLY A 94 -9.09 -24.32 27.76
CA GLY A 94 -9.76 -23.41 28.72
C GLY A 94 -9.02 -22.08 29.00
N ASP A 95 -8.17 -21.66 28.08
CA ASP A 95 -7.50 -20.38 27.99
C ASP A 95 -8.38 -19.39 27.20
N GLU A 96 -8.52 -18.18 27.71
CA GLU A 96 -9.18 -17.06 27.00
C GLU A 96 -8.59 -16.88 25.58
N ALA A 97 -9.48 -16.80 24.59
CA ALA A 97 -9.10 -16.53 23.21
C ALA A 97 -8.43 -15.15 23.12
N ILE A 98 -7.33 -15.06 22.38
CA ILE A 98 -6.51 -13.84 22.27
C ILE A 98 -6.78 -13.12 20.93
N SER A 99 -7.44 -13.78 19.97
CA SER A 99 -7.77 -13.21 18.65
C SER A 99 -8.97 -13.92 18.02
N LEU A 100 -9.76 -13.17 17.25
CA LEU A 100 -10.81 -13.75 16.39
C LEU A 100 -10.22 -14.71 15.34
N ARG A 101 -8.95 -14.53 14.98
CA ARG A 101 -8.20 -15.35 14.01
C ARG A 101 -7.35 -16.45 14.68
N GLN A 102 -7.69 -16.84 15.91
CA GLN A 102 -6.96 -17.89 16.65
C GLN A 102 -7.50 -19.29 16.35
N ILE A 103 -6.57 -20.24 16.19
CA ILE A 103 -6.86 -21.66 16.12
C ILE A 103 -5.88 -22.45 17.00
N SER A 104 -6.40 -23.45 17.70
CA SER A 104 -5.62 -24.42 18.47
C SER A 104 -5.57 -25.74 17.70
N LEU A 105 -4.38 -26.31 17.56
CA LEU A 105 -4.16 -27.59 16.87
C LEU A 105 -3.49 -28.56 17.82
N THR A 106 -4.02 -29.79 17.89
CA THR A 106 -3.36 -30.89 18.59
C THR A 106 -2.01 -31.21 17.94
N ASP A 107 -1.11 -31.84 18.70
CA ASP A 107 0.20 -32.28 18.18
C ASP A 107 0.10 -33.16 16.95
N ARG A 108 -0.89 -34.06 16.93
CA ARG A 108 -1.16 -34.91 15.78
C ARG A 108 -1.57 -34.07 14.56
N SER A 109 -2.53 -33.16 14.73
CA SER A 109 -2.99 -32.27 13.66
C SER A 109 -1.86 -31.39 13.12
N ARG A 110 -0.99 -30.90 14.01
CA ARG A 110 0.18 -30.08 13.65
C ARG A 110 1.20 -30.85 12.81
N LYS A 111 1.51 -32.10 13.21
CA LYS A 111 2.40 -33.01 12.45
C LYS A 111 1.80 -33.40 11.10
N LEU A 112 0.52 -33.75 11.04
CA LEU A 112 -0.20 -34.09 9.79
C LEU A 112 -0.30 -32.88 8.84
N ALA A 113 -0.53 -31.70 9.39
CA ALA A 113 -0.53 -30.46 8.62
C ALA A 113 0.88 -30.13 8.09
N GLY A 114 1.94 -30.63 8.74
CA GLY A 114 3.33 -30.39 8.36
C GLY A 114 3.76 -28.95 8.68
N ILE A 115 3.29 -28.42 9.80
CA ILE A 115 3.48 -27.02 10.17
C ILE A 115 4.95 -26.76 10.53
N ALA A 116 5.55 -25.77 9.86
CA ALA A 116 6.88 -25.27 10.18
C ALA A 116 6.83 -23.76 10.36
N SER A 117 7.64 -23.22 11.28
CA SER A 117 7.73 -21.79 11.54
C SER A 117 9.17 -21.29 11.48
N SER A 118 9.34 -20.00 11.18
CA SER A 118 10.63 -19.31 11.14
C SER A 118 10.52 -17.98 11.88
N PRO A 119 11.61 -17.51 12.52
CA PRO A 119 11.58 -16.24 13.23
C PRO A 119 11.49 -15.06 12.24
N VAL A 120 10.75 -14.03 12.64
CA VAL A 120 10.77 -12.72 12.00
C VAL A 120 12.05 -12.01 12.43
N GLU A 121 12.85 -11.57 11.47
CA GLU A 121 14.21 -11.07 11.71
C GLU A 121 14.49 -9.80 10.94
N ARG A 122 15.48 -9.02 11.42
CA ARG A 122 15.97 -7.85 10.71
C ARG A 122 17.19 -8.24 9.88
N ARG A 123 17.16 -7.97 8.58
CA ARG A 123 18.26 -8.28 7.65
C ARG A 123 18.63 -7.08 6.79
N ASN A 124 19.89 -7.04 6.39
CA ASN A 124 20.31 -6.21 5.26
C ASN A 124 19.85 -6.92 3.99
N VAL A 125 18.90 -6.28 3.31
CA VAL A 125 18.25 -6.85 2.15
C VAL A 125 19.01 -6.40 0.90
N SER A 126 19.82 -7.30 0.34
CA SER A 126 20.42 -7.13 -0.99
C SER A 126 19.54 -7.83 -2.03
N VAL A 127 19.04 -7.08 -3.01
CA VAL A 127 18.25 -7.66 -4.10
C VAL A 127 19.14 -7.77 -5.32
N GLU A 128 19.33 -9.01 -5.79
CA GLU A 128 19.94 -9.30 -7.08
C GLU A 128 18.82 -9.36 -8.14
N THR A 129 18.75 -8.34 -8.99
CA THR A 129 17.83 -8.31 -10.12
C THR A 129 18.55 -8.79 -11.37
N ARG A 130 18.11 -9.93 -11.90
CA ARG A 130 18.63 -10.51 -13.14
C ARG A 130 17.78 -10.07 -14.31
N MET A 131 18.40 -9.41 -15.28
CA MET A 131 17.74 -8.94 -16.49
C MET A 131 18.43 -9.52 -17.71
N VAL A 132 17.64 -9.79 -18.74
CA VAL A 132 18.14 -10.19 -20.05
C VAL A 132 17.82 -9.11 -21.06
N GLY A 133 18.59 -9.06 -22.13
CA GLY A 133 18.39 -8.03 -23.13
C GLY A 133 19.32 -8.15 -24.31
N LYS A 134 19.43 -7.05 -25.05
CA LYS A 134 20.33 -6.96 -26.20
C LYS A 134 20.97 -5.57 -26.32
N VAL A 135 22.13 -5.54 -26.96
CA VAL A 135 22.72 -4.30 -27.46
C VAL A 135 21.89 -3.82 -28.64
N ASP A 136 21.59 -2.53 -28.69
CA ASP A 136 20.88 -1.87 -29.78
C ASP A 136 21.58 -0.57 -30.18
N TYR A 137 21.18 -0.03 -31.32
CA TYR A 137 21.67 1.26 -31.79
C TYR A 137 21.17 2.39 -30.88
N ASP A 138 22.01 3.40 -30.66
CA ASP A 138 21.54 4.67 -30.14
C ASP A 138 20.80 5.40 -31.26
N GLU A 139 19.47 5.43 -31.20
CA GLU A 139 18.62 6.03 -32.24
C GLU A 139 18.93 7.52 -32.45
N THR A 140 19.44 8.22 -31.42
CA THR A 140 19.84 9.64 -31.53
C THR A 140 21.12 9.84 -32.34
N ARG A 141 21.82 8.74 -32.64
CA ARG A 141 23.09 8.69 -33.39
C ARG A 141 22.96 7.96 -34.73
N ILE A 142 21.73 7.78 -35.22
CA ILE A 142 21.46 7.27 -36.55
C ILE A 142 21.17 8.44 -37.49
N GLY A 143 21.86 8.47 -38.62
CA GLY A 143 21.61 9.43 -39.71
C GLY A 143 21.25 8.70 -40.99
N THR A 144 20.16 9.13 -41.63
CA THR A 144 19.76 8.64 -42.95
C THR A 144 20.17 9.65 -44.00
N ILE A 145 20.94 9.20 -44.99
CA ILE A 145 21.27 9.99 -46.18
C ILE A 145 20.18 9.73 -47.21
N THR A 146 19.45 10.78 -47.57
CA THR A 146 18.41 10.76 -48.62
C THR A 146 18.87 11.50 -49.88
N ALA A 147 18.21 11.21 -50.99
CA ALA A 147 18.38 11.97 -52.23
C ALA A 147 17.75 13.37 -52.09
N TRP A 148 18.54 14.42 -52.34
CA TRP A 148 18.07 15.81 -52.31
C TRP A 148 17.37 16.25 -53.60
N THR A 149 17.57 15.50 -54.68
CA THR A 149 16.99 15.70 -56.02
C THR A 149 16.73 14.34 -56.67
N GLY A 150 15.85 14.31 -57.66
CA GLY A 150 15.66 13.14 -58.51
C GLY A 150 16.86 12.91 -59.43
N GLY A 151 17.24 11.65 -59.63
CA GLY A 151 18.35 11.30 -60.51
C GLY A 151 18.66 9.82 -60.54
N ARG A 152 19.59 9.40 -61.40
CA ARG A 152 20.09 8.03 -61.47
C ARG A 152 21.37 7.89 -60.66
N ILE A 153 21.44 6.86 -59.82
CA ILE A 153 22.67 6.50 -59.12
C ILE A 153 23.60 5.81 -60.11
N ASP A 154 24.67 6.48 -60.52
CA ASP A 154 25.59 5.94 -61.53
C ASP A 154 26.76 5.19 -60.90
N LYS A 155 27.18 5.59 -59.69
CA LYS A 155 28.27 4.91 -58.97
C LYS A 155 28.07 4.97 -57.47
N LEU A 156 28.29 3.86 -56.78
CA LEU A 156 28.36 3.79 -55.32
C LEU A 156 29.83 3.67 -54.92
N TYR A 157 30.35 4.66 -54.20
CA TYR A 157 31.70 4.59 -53.64
C TYR A 157 31.75 3.68 -52.41
N ILE A 158 30.60 3.49 -51.75
CA ILE A 158 30.41 2.57 -50.63
C ILE A 158 29.31 1.58 -51.00
N ASP A 159 29.68 0.39 -51.44
CA ASP A 159 28.79 -0.57 -52.07
C ASP A 159 28.28 -1.68 -51.14
N TYR A 160 28.79 -1.78 -49.90
CA TYR A 160 28.34 -2.77 -48.91
C TYR A 160 28.13 -2.19 -47.50
N THR A 161 27.21 -2.81 -46.75
CA THR A 161 26.94 -2.49 -45.33
C THR A 161 28.06 -3.00 -44.43
N GLY A 162 28.26 -2.37 -43.27
CA GLY A 162 29.40 -2.61 -42.37
C GLY A 162 30.61 -1.73 -42.65
N SER A 163 30.65 -1.02 -43.79
CA SER A 163 31.70 -0.06 -44.13
C SER A 163 31.75 1.10 -43.14
N SER A 164 32.94 1.40 -42.63
CA SER A 164 33.18 2.61 -41.83
C SER A 164 33.37 3.81 -42.74
N VAL A 165 32.70 4.92 -42.40
CA VAL A 165 32.73 6.16 -43.17
C VAL A 165 33.04 7.35 -42.28
N ARG A 166 33.79 8.32 -42.82
CA ARG A 166 34.09 9.60 -42.17
C ARG A 166 33.16 10.69 -42.70
N ARG A 167 32.87 11.69 -41.87
CA ARG A 167 32.18 12.91 -42.31
C ARG A 167 32.92 13.52 -43.50
N GLY A 168 32.18 13.80 -44.58
CA GLY A 168 32.71 14.34 -45.83
C GLY A 168 33.28 13.29 -46.80
N GLN A 169 33.22 12.00 -46.49
CA GLN A 169 33.63 10.93 -47.42
C GLN A 169 32.62 10.79 -48.57
N ALA A 170 33.12 10.52 -49.78
CA ALA A 170 32.28 10.29 -50.95
C ALA A 170 31.51 8.96 -50.80
N MET A 171 30.19 9.00 -51.01
CA MET A 171 29.28 7.88 -50.78
C MET A 171 28.68 7.36 -52.09
N ALA A 172 28.16 8.25 -52.92
CA ALA A 172 27.57 7.91 -54.22
C ALA A 172 27.76 9.04 -55.23
N SER A 173 27.62 8.73 -56.52
CA SER A 173 27.59 9.65 -57.64
C SER A 173 26.21 9.59 -58.27
N ILE A 174 25.52 10.73 -58.33
CA ILE A 174 24.19 10.84 -58.91
C ILE A 174 24.23 11.68 -60.19
N TYR A 175 23.63 11.16 -61.26
CA TYR A 175 23.27 11.91 -62.45
C TYR A 175 21.88 12.53 -62.26
N SER A 176 21.78 13.85 -62.25
CA SER A 176 20.51 14.57 -62.12
C SER A 176 20.39 15.64 -63.21
N PRO A 177 19.42 15.50 -64.14
CA PRO A 177 19.12 16.53 -65.12
C PRO A 177 18.72 17.86 -64.47
N GLU A 178 18.02 17.81 -63.34
CA GLU A 178 17.60 19.00 -62.59
C GLU A 178 18.82 19.77 -62.05
N LEU A 179 19.79 19.06 -61.45
CA LEU A 179 21.05 19.68 -61.00
C LEU A 179 21.87 20.22 -62.17
N LEU A 180 21.85 19.56 -63.33
CA LEU A 180 22.57 20.04 -64.51
C LEU A 180 21.99 21.40 -64.96
N THR A 181 20.67 21.50 -65.08
CA THR A 181 19.98 22.75 -65.44
C THR A 181 20.26 23.85 -64.41
N ALA A 182 20.13 23.55 -63.12
CA ALA A 182 20.41 24.52 -62.05
C ALA A 182 21.87 24.99 -62.01
N GLN A 183 22.83 24.13 -62.37
CA GLN A 183 24.24 24.50 -62.53
C GLN A 183 24.45 25.48 -63.69
N VAL A 184 23.85 25.21 -64.85
CA VAL A 184 23.92 26.10 -66.02
C VAL A 184 23.33 27.46 -65.69
N GLU A 185 22.17 27.51 -65.03
CA GLU A 185 21.55 28.75 -64.54
C GLU A 185 22.50 29.55 -63.64
N LEU A 186 23.15 28.89 -62.66
CA LEU A 186 24.12 29.56 -61.78
C LEU A 186 25.30 30.13 -62.57
N ILE A 187 25.88 29.35 -63.48
CA ILE A 187 27.04 29.76 -64.27
C ILE A 187 26.69 30.99 -65.11
N GLN A 188 25.52 31.00 -65.77
CA GLN A 188 25.07 32.14 -66.56
C GLN A 188 24.79 33.37 -65.68
N ALA A 189 24.14 33.19 -64.53
CA ALA A 189 23.86 34.29 -63.61
C ALA A 189 25.15 34.92 -63.05
N VAL A 190 26.19 34.11 -62.77
CA VAL A 190 27.49 34.62 -62.32
C VAL A 190 28.22 35.34 -63.45
N LYS A 191 28.26 34.79 -64.67
CA LYS A 191 28.86 35.46 -65.83
C LYS A 191 28.18 36.80 -66.14
N ALA A 192 26.85 36.85 -66.11
CA ALA A 192 26.10 38.08 -66.30
C ALA A 192 26.42 39.11 -65.21
N LYS A 193 26.53 38.68 -63.95
CA LYS A 193 26.94 39.54 -62.84
C LYS A 193 28.34 40.11 -63.05
N GLU A 194 29.30 39.30 -63.50
CA GLU A 194 30.67 39.71 -63.79
C GLU A 194 30.75 40.71 -64.95
N ALA A 195 30.06 40.43 -66.06
CA ALA A 195 30.00 41.32 -67.22
C ALA A 195 29.40 42.70 -66.89
N LEU A 196 28.46 42.76 -65.94
CA LEU A 196 27.76 43.99 -65.53
C LEU A 196 28.48 44.78 -64.42
N GLN A 197 29.64 44.31 -63.92
CA GLN A 197 30.40 45.03 -62.90
C GLN A 197 30.85 46.43 -63.35
N GLY A 198 31.10 46.63 -64.65
CA GLY A 198 31.48 47.92 -65.25
C GLY A 198 30.31 48.88 -65.55
N SER A 199 29.05 48.46 -65.39
CA SER A 199 27.88 49.30 -65.73
C SER A 199 27.69 50.49 -64.77
N SER A 200 27.23 51.64 -65.26
CA SER A 200 26.90 52.80 -64.41
C SER A 200 25.54 52.69 -63.69
N MET A 201 24.69 51.73 -64.08
CA MET A 201 23.33 51.59 -63.52
C MET A 201 23.28 50.68 -62.29
N LYS A 202 23.06 51.27 -61.10
CA LYS A 202 22.93 50.56 -59.82
C LYS A 202 21.85 49.47 -59.85
N VAL A 203 20.68 49.76 -60.42
CA VAL A 203 19.53 48.82 -60.49
C VAL A 203 19.89 47.53 -61.25
N VAL A 204 20.67 47.65 -62.33
CA VAL A 204 21.09 46.51 -63.16
C VAL A 204 22.09 45.64 -62.39
N LYS A 205 23.06 46.25 -61.70
CA LYS A 205 24.02 45.54 -60.83
C LYS A 205 23.33 44.79 -59.69
N ASP A 206 22.40 45.46 -59.00
CA ASP A 206 21.67 44.87 -57.87
C ASP A 206 20.77 43.72 -58.30
N THR A 207 20.19 43.80 -59.51
CA THR A 207 19.38 42.72 -60.09
C THR A 207 20.24 41.52 -60.44
N ALA A 208 21.36 41.71 -61.15
CA ALA A 208 22.29 40.62 -61.47
C ALA A 208 22.88 39.96 -60.21
N ALA A 209 23.20 40.76 -59.18
CA ALA A 209 23.66 40.24 -57.89
C ALA A 209 22.60 39.39 -57.17
N ARG A 210 21.33 39.83 -57.19
CA ARG A 210 20.20 39.07 -56.62
C ARG A 210 19.94 37.76 -57.37
N THR A 211 19.98 37.77 -58.70
CA THR A 211 19.82 36.55 -59.52
C THR A 211 20.93 35.55 -59.25
N ALA A 212 22.19 35.98 -59.21
CA ALA A 212 23.32 35.10 -58.89
C ALA A 212 23.26 34.59 -57.44
N LYS A 213 22.66 35.34 -56.51
CA LYS A 213 22.40 34.88 -55.14
C LYS A 213 21.29 33.83 -55.10
N ALA A 214 20.19 34.05 -55.82
CA ALA A 214 19.06 33.12 -55.92
C ALA A 214 19.49 31.78 -56.55
N ALA A 215 20.29 31.81 -57.62
CA ALA A 215 20.80 30.60 -58.25
C ALA A 215 21.74 29.80 -57.33
N ARG A 216 22.59 30.47 -56.54
CA ARG A 216 23.41 29.81 -55.50
C ARG A 216 22.54 29.14 -54.45
N GLU A 217 21.49 29.83 -54.02
CA GLU A 217 20.58 29.33 -53.00
C GLU A 217 19.76 28.14 -53.50
N LYS A 218 19.30 28.16 -54.75
CA LYS A 218 18.63 27.01 -55.40
C LYS A 218 19.49 25.75 -55.34
N LEU A 219 20.77 25.82 -55.72
CA LEU A 219 21.68 24.66 -55.64
C LEU A 219 21.95 24.22 -54.20
N ARG A 220 22.03 25.16 -53.25
CA ARG A 220 22.18 24.83 -51.83
C ARG A 220 20.97 24.06 -51.29
N LEU A 221 19.76 24.46 -51.70
CA LEU A 221 18.50 23.78 -51.35
C LEU A 221 18.39 22.41 -52.01
N LEU A 222 18.96 22.24 -53.20
CA LEU A 222 19.10 20.94 -53.89
C LEU A 222 20.24 20.06 -53.33
N GLY A 223 20.81 20.44 -52.17
CA GLY A 223 21.73 19.60 -51.40
C GLY A 223 23.22 19.77 -51.71
N LEU A 224 23.61 20.72 -52.57
CA LEU A 224 25.03 20.99 -52.82
C LEU A 224 25.66 21.79 -51.68
N SER A 225 26.85 21.39 -51.26
CA SER A 225 27.64 22.13 -50.28
C SER A 225 28.19 23.44 -50.86
N LYS A 226 28.51 24.40 -49.98
CA LYS A 226 29.12 25.69 -50.37
C LYS A 226 30.41 25.49 -51.17
N THR A 227 31.20 24.46 -50.84
CA THR A 227 32.45 24.12 -51.54
C THR A 227 32.18 23.57 -52.94
N GLN A 228 31.18 22.69 -53.09
CA GLN A 228 30.74 22.21 -54.42
C GLN A 228 30.27 23.37 -55.31
N ILE A 229 29.44 24.27 -54.78
CA ILE A 229 28.95 25.45 -55.50
C ILE A 229 30.11 26.37 -55.92
N ALA A 230 31.06 26.65 -55.02
CA ALA A 230 32.23 27.46 -55.34
C ALA A 230 33.10 26.82 -56.44
N ASN A 231 33.25 25.49 -56.41
CA ASN A 231 33.99 24.75 -57.43
C ASN A 231 33.30 24.80 -58.80
N ILE A 232 31.96 24.74 -58.85
CA ILE A 232 31.18 24.90 -60.09
C ILE A 232 31.40 26.29 -60.70
N ILE A 233 31.36 27.33 -59.85
CA ILE A 233 31.63 28.71 -60.27
C ILE A 233 33.05 28.84 -60.82
N LYS A 234 34.06 28.34 -60.09
CA LYS A 234 35.47 28.41 -60.48
C LYS A 234 35.76 27.67 -61.79
N LYS A 235 35.13 26.51 -62.02
CA LYS A 235 35.33 25.72 -63.25
C LYS A 235 34.57 26.31 -64.45
N GLY A 236 33.49 27.05 -64.23
CA GLY A 236 32.67 27.65 -65.28
C GLY A 236 31.96 26.65 -66.21
N LYS A 237 31.92 25.36 -65.85
CA LYS A 237 31.26 24.26 -66.59
C LYS A 237 30.40 23.43 -65.65
N ALA A 238 29.20 23.07 -66.09
CA ALA A 238 28.29 22.22 -65.33
C ALA A 238 28.77 20.76 -65.35
N ALA A 239 28.69 20.08 -64.21
CA ALA A 239 29.00 18.66 -64.07
C ALA A 239 27.73 17.82 -64.29
N GLN A 240 27.85 16.75 -65.08
CA GLN A 240 26.77 15.78 -65.27
C GLN A 240 26.49 14.98 -63.99
N HIS A 241 27.54 14.73 -63.20
CA HIS A 241 27.48 13.93 -61.97
C HIS A 241 27.82 14.78 -60.76
N ILE A 242 27.08 14.55 -59.69
CA ILE A 242 27.33 15.16 -58.39
C ILE A 242 27.61 14.08 -57.36
N THR A 243 28.70 14.25 -56.61
CA THR A 243 29.05 13.35 -55.51
C THR A 243 28.25 13.69 -54.26
N LEU A 244 27.57 12.69 -53.72
CA LEU A 244 26.94 12.72 -52.41
C LEU A 244 27.98 12.36 -51.35
N TYR A 245 28.09 13.19 -50.32
CA TYR A 245 29.04 13.03 -49.22
C TYR A 245 28.34 12.63 -47.92
N SER A 246 29.06 11.93 -47.04
CA SER A 246 28.51 11.58 -45.73
C SER A 246 28.40 12.81 -44.82
N PRO A 247 27.23 13.09 -44.22
CA PRO A 247 27.06 14.21 -43.27
C PRO A 247 27.68 13.91 -41.90
N MET A 248 27.94 12.64 -41.57
CA MET A 248 28.48 12.20 -40.28
C MET A 248 29.50 11.06 -40.43
N SER A 249 30.25 10.80 -39.37
CA SER A 249 31.11 9.62 -39.29
C SER A 249 30.34 8.47 -38.64
N GLY A 250 30.58 7.23 -39.07
CA GLY A 250 29.91 6.06 -38.50
C GLY A 250 30.10 4.81 -39.34
N ILE A 251 29.20 3.84 -39.19
CA ILE A 251 29.16 2.60 -39.97
C ILE A 251 27.87 2.57 -40.78
N VAL A 252 27.95 2.18 -42.05
CA VAL A 252 26.78 2.01 -42.92
C VAL A 252 26.00 0.77 -42.49
N ILE A 253 24.83 0.94 -41.89
CA ILE A 253 23.99 -0.16 -41.40
C ILE A 253 22.95 -0.61 -42.43
N LYS A 254 22.56 0.29 -43.34
CA LYS A 254 21.67 -0.02 -44.47
C LYS A 254 22.14 0.69 -45.74
N LYS A 255 21.96 0.00 -46.86
CA LYS A 255 22.16 0.51 -48.22
C LYS A 255 20.90 0.18 -49.01
N ASP A 256 20.06 1.18 -49.25
CA ASP A 256 18.71 1.00 -49.80
C ASP A 256 18.67 1.10 -51.34
N VAL A 257 19.79 1.44 -51.97
CA VAL A 257 19.89 1.58 -53.42
C VAL A 257 21.05 0.77 -54.01
N VAL A 258 20.94 0.47 -55.30
CA VAL A 258 21.98 -0.14 -56.13
C VAL A 258 22.30 0.76 -57.32
N GLU A 259 23.46 0.55 -57.93
CA GLU A 259 23.84 1.28 -59.15
C GLU A 259 22.84 1.05 -60.28
N GLY A 260 22.60 2.08 -61.09
CA GLY A 260 21.65 2.09 -62.20
C GLY A 260 20.22 2.51 -61.83
N VAL A 261 19.86 2.53 -60.55
CA VAL A 261 18.49 2.85 -60.11
C VAL A 261 18.24 4.36 -60.13
N TYR A 262 17.02 4.75 -60.55
CA TYR A 262 16.52 6.11 -60.40
C TYR A 262 15.91 6.32 -59.01
N VAL A 263 16.36 7.37 -58.33
CA VAL A 263 15.85 7.82 -57.03
C VAL A 263 15.05 9.11 -57.19
N LYS A 264 14.09 9.32 -56.30
CA LYS A 264 13.32 10.57 -56.19
C LYS A 264 13.83 11.36 -54.99
N THR A 265 13.51 12.66 -54.93
CA THR A 265 13.77 13.46 -53.73
C THR A 265 13.14 12.81 -52.50
N GLY A 266 13.93 12.65 -51.43
CA GLY A 266 13.52 11.98 -50.19
C GLY A 266 13.79 10.47 -50.16
N THR A 267 14.13 9.82 -51.29
CA THR A 267 14.47 8.39 -51.29
C THR A 267 15.68 8.13 -50.39
N PRO A 268 15.61 7.21 -49.41
CA PRO A 268 16.76 6.84 -48.59
C PRO A 268 17.81 6.10 -49.45
N ILE A 269 19.07 6.45 -49.24
CA ILE A 269 20.21 5.88 -49.97
C ILE A 269 21.05 5.04 -48.99
N TYR A 270 21.42 5.65 -47.86
CA TYR A 270 22.20 5.00 -46.81
C TYR A 270 21.63 5.31 -45.43
N THR A 271 21.77 4.37 -44.50
CA THR A 271 21.62 4.65 -43.07
C THR A 271 22.97 4.43 -42.40
N ILE A 272 23.44 5.41 -41.64
CA ILE A 272 24.73 5.42 -40.94
C ILE A 272 24.46 5.48 -39.43
N ALA A 273 25.13 4.64 -38.66
CA ALA A 273 25.10 4.69 -37.20
C ALA A 273 26.49 5.02 -36.64
N ASP A 274 26.55 5.97 -35.70
CA ASP A 274 27.72 6.15 -34.84
C ASP A 274 27.66 5.17 -33.67
N LEU A 275 28.48 4.11 -33.72
CA LEU A 275 28.55 3.06 -32.71
C LEU A 275 29.49 3.37 -31.54
N SER A 276 30.01 4.60 -31.42
CA SER A 276 30.88 4.99 -30.28
C SER A 276 30.15 4.92 -28.93
N ARG A 277 28.83 5.03 -28.95
CA ARG A 277 27.91 4.72 -27.86
C ARG A 277 26.82 3.80 -28.39
N VAL A 278 26.37 2.89 -27.55
CA VAL A 278 25.28 1.97 -27.85
C VAL A 278 24.29 1.97 -26.70
N TRP A 279 23.06 1.59 -27.01
CA TRP A 279 22.08 1.29 -25.97
C TRP A 279 22.13 -0.19 -25.64
N VAL A 280 21.88 -0.51 -24.38
CA VAL A 280 21.59 -1.88 -23.97
C VAL A 280 20.16 -1.87 -23.47
N ILE A 281 19.29 -2.57 -24.19
CA ILE A 281 17.87 -2.68 -23.86
C ILE A 281 17.72 -3.95 -23.04
N LEU A 282 17.42 -3.77 -21.77
CA LEU A 282 17.13 -4.82 -20.80
C LEU A 282 15.62 -4.95 -20.61
N GLU A 283 15.18 -6.15 -20.27
CA GLU A 283 13.82 -6.44 -19.86
C GLU A 283 13.83 -6.83 -18.38
N ALA A 284 13.08 -6.07 -17.57
CA ALA A 284 12.86 -6.38 -16.15
C ALA A 284 11.41 -6.76 -15.92
N TYR A 285 11.17 -7.68 -14.99
CA TYR A 285 9.81 -8.01 -14.56
C TYR A 285 9.18 -6.85 -13.78
N GLU A 286 7.86 -6.76 -13.81
CA GLU A 286 7.10 -5.75 -13.04
C GLU A 286 7.45 -5.80 -11.54
N SER A 287 7.69 -6.99 -11.00
CA SER A 287 8.10 -7.21 -9.60
C SER A 287 9.44 -6.57 -9.23
N ASP A 288 10.32 -6.38 -10.22
CA ASP A 288 11.68 -5.90 -10.01
C ASP A 288 11.81 -4.38 -10.16
N LEU A 289 10.81 -3.73 -10.76
CA LEU A 289 10.76 -2.28 -10.97
C LEU A 289 11.00 -1.44 -9.71
N PRO A 290 10.51 -1.81 -8.50
CA PRO A 290 10.81 -1.07 -7.27
C PRO A 290 12.31 -0.96 -6.95
N TRP A 291 13.11 -1.88 -7.50
CA TRP A 291 14.56 -1.98 -7.35
C TRP A 291 15.31 -1.37 -8.54
N ILE A 292 14.66 -0.62 -9.42
CA ILE A 292 15.32 -0.02 -10.58
C ILE A 292 15.03 1.48 -10.60
N ARG A 293 16.08 2.29 -10.70
CA ARG A 293 15.98 3.76 -10.68
C ARG A 293 16.72 4.38 -11.84
N MET A 294 16.21 5.51 -12.29
CA MET A 294 16.91 6.37 -13.25
C MET A 294 18.28 6.76 -12.71
N GLY A 295 19.29 6.74 -13.57
CA GLY A 295 20.67 7.09 -13.25
C GLY A 295 21.49 5.99 -12.56
N MET A 296 20.88 4.86 -12.20
CA MET A 296 21.55 3.71 -11.61
C MET A 296 22.58 3.10 -12.58
N LEU A 297 23.71 2.64 -12.04
CA LEU A 297 24.68 1.85 -12.79
C LEU A 297 24.30 0.38 -12.73
N VAL A 298 24.31 -0.29 -13.87
CA VAL A 298 23.98 -1.71 -14.02
C VAL A 298 25.14 -2.40 -14.71
N ASP A 299 25.62 -3.47 -14.08
CA ASP A 299 26.66 -4.31 -14.65
C ASP A 299 26.02 -5.39 -15.52
N PHE A 300 26.63 -5.64 -16.67
CA PHE A 300 26.17 -6.65 -17.61
C PHE A 300 27.34 -7.35 -18.30
N THR A 301 27.08 -8.57 -18.71
CA THR A 301 28.01 -9.41 -19.44
C THR A 301 27.41 -9.76 -20.80
N THR A 302 28.26 -10.11 -21.75
CA THR A 302 27.83 -10.59 -23.07
C THR A 302 28.51 -11.92 -23.34
N GLU A 303 27.79 -12.83 -24.00
CA GLU A 303 28.34 -14.16 -24.30
C GLU A 303 29.51 -14.09 -25.29
N ALA A 304 29.59 -13.01 -26.08
CA ALA A 304 30.69 -12.75 -26.99
C ALA A 304 32.01 -12.40 -26.27
N TYR A 305 31.98 -12.00 -25.00
CA TYR A 305 33.16 -11.72 -24.19
C TYR A 305 33.03 -12.32 -22.78
N PRO A 306 33.17 -13.65 -22.64
CA PRO A 306 33.07 -14.32 -21.35
C PRO A 306 34.06 -13.74 -20.33
N GLY A 307 33.62 -13.58 -19.07
CA GLY A 307 34.44 -13.05 -17.97
C GLY A 307 34.68 -11.54 -17.99
N LYS A 308 34.23 -10.80 -19.01
CA LYS A 308 34.29 -9.33 -19.03
C LYS A 308 32.95 -8.73 -18.62
N SER A 309 32.96 -7.93 -17.57
CA SER A 309 31.83 -7.08 -17.18
C SER A 309 31.91 -5.73 -17.88
N PHE A 310 30.75 -5.25 -18.32
CA PHE A 310 30.53 -3.92 -18.85
C PHE A 310 29.55 -3.20 -17.94
N GLN A 311 29.65 -1.88 -17.87
CA GLN A 311 28.77 -1.08 -17.02
C GLN A 311 28.00 -0.07 -17.87
N GLY A 312 26.70 0.01 -17.63
CA GLY A 312 25.80 0.94 -18.30
C GLY A 312 24.99 1.75 -17.31
N LYS A 313 24.60 2.97 -17.69
CA LYS A 313 23.76 3.85 -16.86
C LYS A 313 22.31 3.79 -17.33
N VAL A 314 21.36 3.59 -16.40
CA VAL A 314 19.92 3.66 -16.71
C VAL A 314 19.56 5.09 -17.11
N VAL A 315 19.20 5.26 -18.38
CA VAL A 315 18.81 6.57 -18.96
C VAL A 315 17.32 6.64 -19.29
N TYR A 316 16.63 5.51 -19.35
CA TYR A 316 15.21 5.45 -19.65
C TYR A 316 14.58 4.17 -19.11
N ILE A 317 13.37 4.30 -18.57
CA ILE A 317 12.51 3.19 -18.15
C ILE A 317 11.19 3.39 -18.90
N ASP A 318 10.77 2.40 -19.68
CA ASP A 318 9.56 2.45 -20.50
C ASP A 318 8.32 2.65 -19.61
N PRO A 319 7.45 3.65 -19.87
CA PRO A 319 6.24 3.85 -19.07
C PRO A 319 5.17 2.76 -19.32
N VAL A 320 5.35 1.91 -20.33
CA VAL A 320 4.39 0.86 -20.71
C VAL A 320 4.97 -0.52 -20.42
N VAL A 321 4.16 -1.36 -19.77
CA VAL A 321 4.45 -2.79 -19.57
C VAL A 321 4.08 -3.56 -20.83
N ASN A 322 4.95 -4.45 -21.28
CA ASN A 322 4.61 -5.39 -22.35
C ASN A 322 3.66 -6.47 -21.80
N GLU A 323 2.41 -6.47 -22.26
CA GLU A 323 1.36 -7.37 -21.76
C GLU A 323 1.67 -8.86 -21.99
N LYS A 324 2.42 -9.20 -23.04
CA LYS A 324 2.76 -10.59 -23.40
C LYS A 324 3.84 -11.16 -22.50
N THR A 325 4.88 -10.37 -22.21
CA THR A 325 6.05 -10.81 -21.42
C THR A 325 5.95 -10.40 -19.96
N ARG A 326 5.02 -9.49 -19.59
CA ARG A 326 4.94 -8.83 -18.28
C ARG A 326 6.25 -8.18 -17.86
N THR A 327 6.98 -7.65 -18.85
CA THR A 327 8.26 -6.95 -18.65
C THR A 327 8.18 -5.48 -19.02
N ILE A 328 9.06 -4.69 -18.42
CA ILE A 328 9.30 -3.29 -18.73
C ILE A 328 10.69 -3.18 -19.36
N ARG A 329 10.80 -2.42 -20.45
CA ARG A 329 12.07 -2.18 -21.11
C ARG A 329 12.85 -1.08 -20.41
N ILE A 330 14.11 -1.34 -20.14
CA ILE A 330 15.04 -0.40 -19.51
C ILE A 330 16.19 -0.18 -20.47
N ARG A 331 16.52 1.08 -20.75
CA ARG A 331 17.64 1.42 -21.63
C ARG A 331 18.82 1.87 -20.79
N LEU A 332 19.94 1.19 -21.00
CA LEU A 332 21.23 1.61 -20.50
C LEU A 332 22.00 2.33 -21.60
N GLU A 333 22.61 3.46 -21.27
CA GLU A 333 23.62 4.09 -22.12
C GLU A 333 24.99 3.49 -21.80
N VAL A 334 25.69 3.00 -22.82
CA VAL A 334 27.01 2.36 -22.66
C VAL A 334 28.05 2.97 -23.62
N PRO A 335 29.18 3.47 -23.11
CA PRO A 335 30.33 3.83 -23.94
C PRO A 335 30.95 2.60 -24.61
N ASN A 336 31.07 2.59 -25.93
CA ASN A 336 31.54 1.44 -26.69
C ASN A 336 32.99 1.57 -27.16
N LYS A 337 33.92 1.65 -26.20
CA LYS A 337 35.35 1.80 -26.50
C LYS A 337 35.87 0.60 -27.31
N GLY A 338 36.43 0.89 -28.48
CA GLY A 338 36.97 -0.13 -29.39
C GLY A 338 35.90 -0.94 -30.14
N LEU A 339 34.65 -0.46 -30.19
CA LEU A 339 33.55 -1.08 -30.96
C LEU A 339 33.32 -2.56 -30.62
N LYS A 340 33.55 -2.94 -29.36
CA LYS A 340 33.43 -4.32 -28.88
C LYS A 340 31.98 -4.77 -28.83
N LEU A 341 31.09 -3.89 -28.36
CA LEU A 341 29.66 -4.14 -28.26
C LEU A 341 29.03 -3.89 -29.63
N LYS A 342 28.52 -4.95 -30.25
CA LYS A 342 27.84 -4.87 -31.54
C LYS A 342 26.32 -4.96 -31.33
N PRO A 343 25.51 -4.11 -31.98
CA PRO A 343 24.06 -4.24 -31.95
C PRO A 343 23.61 -5.65 -32.33
N GLY A 344 22.60 -6.16 -31.62
CA GLY A 344 22.11 -7.54 -31.71
C GLY A 344 22.77 -8.53 -30.75
N MET A 345 23.88 -8.19 -30.08
CA MET A 345 24.46 -9.05 -29.05
C MET A 345 23.51 -9.23 -27.86
N PHE A 346 23.33 -10.47 -27.41
CA PHE A 346 22.62 -10.76 -26.17
C PHE A 346 23.43 -10.31 -24.95
N VAL A 347 22.73 -9.78 -23.97
CA VAL A 347 23.31 -9.36 -22.71
C VAL A 347 22.59 -10.02 -21.53
N ARG A 348 23.36 -10.28 -20.49
CA ARG A 348 22.85 -10.67 -19.17
C ARG A 348 23.31 -9.62 -18.18
N ALA A 349 22.35 -8.93 -17.58
CA ALA A 349 22.61 -7.88 -16.61
C ALA A 349 22.25 -8.37 -15.21
N VAL A 350 23.07 -7.98 -14.25
CA VAL A 350 22.83 -8.21 -12.84
C VAL A 350 22.93 -6.87 -12.15
N SER A 351 21.83 -6.44 -11.54
CA SER A 351 21.81 -5.26 -10.68
C SER A 351 21.75 -5.71 -9.23
N GLN A 352 22.74 -5.32 -8.43
CA GLN A 352 22.72 -5.53 -6.99
C GLN A 352 22.45 -4.20 -6.31
N ILE A 353 21.27 -4.08 -5.69
CA ILE A 353 21.01 -2.95 -4.78
C ILE A 353 21.29 -3.40 -3.36
N ASP A 354 22.41 -2.88 -2.85
CA ASP A 354 22.69 -2.86 -1.42
C ASP A 354 21.97 -1.66 -0.79
N LYS A 355 20.81 -1.88 -0.15
CA LYS A 355 20.32 -0.92 0.85
C LYS A 355 21.17 -1.05 2.11
N LYS A 356 22.42 -0.58 2.05
CA LYS A 356 23.42 -0.66 3.14
C LYS A 356 23.05 0.12 4.41
N ALA A 357 21.96 0.90 4.41
CA ALA A 357 21.70 1.89 5.44
C ALA A 357 20.62 1.52 6.47
N GLU A 358 19.83 0.45 6.28
CA GLU A 358 18.75 0.15 7.24
C GLU A 358 18.35 -1.33 7.20
N THR A 359 18.60 -2.05 8.30
CA THR A 359 18.14 -3.44 8.47
C THR A 359 16.61 -3.45 8.48
N GLN A 360 16.00 -4.11 7.49
CA GLN A 360 14.55 -4.18 7.35
C GLN A 360 14.01 -5.45 8.00
N LEU A 361 12.82 -5.36 8.59
CA LEU A 361 12.11 -6.53 9.10
C LEU A 361 11.66 -7.39 7.91
N VAL A 362 11.99 -8.68 7.92
CA VAL A 362 11.69 -9.59 6.82
C VAL A 362 11.06 -10.89 7.29
N ILE A 363 10.30 -11.51 6.39
CA ILE A 363 9.78 -12.87 6.53
C ILE A 363 10.05 -13.70 5.27
N PRO A 364 10.20 -15.02 5.39
CA PRO A 364 10.33 -15.89 4.21
C PRO A 364 9.16 -15.73 3.25
N ALA A 365 9.42 -15.81 1.95
CA ALA A 365 8.42 -15.63 0.91
C ALA A 365 7.30 -16.67 0.92
N SER A 366 7.51 -17.81 1.59
CA SER A 366 6.50 -18.86 1.77
C SER A 366 5.52 -18.61 2.93
N ALA A 367 5.80 -17.63 3.81
CA ALA A 367 4.99 -17.34 4.97
C ALA A 367 3.66 -16.62 4.67
N PRO A 368 3.64 -15.51 3.90
CA PRO A 368 2.42 -14.78 3.64
C PRO A 368 1.50 -15.48 2.63
N LEU A 369 0.22 -15.56 2.96
CA LEU A 369 -0.86 -15.89 2.04
C LEU A 369 -1.37 -14.58 1.43
N ILE A 370 -1.14 -14.39 0.13
CA ILE A 370 -1.42 -13.13 -0.57
C ILE A 370 -2.73 -13.25 -1.36
N THR A 371 -3.71 -12.38 -1.06
CA THR A 371 -4.99 -12.29 -1.78
C THR A 371 -5.14 -10.90 -2.40
N GLY A 372 -4.64 -10.77 -3.64
CA GLY A 372 -4.62 -9.50 -4.35
C GLY A 372 -3.71 -8.48 -3.66
N LYS A 373 -4.31 -7.54 -2.91
CA LYS A 373 -3.59 -6.47 -2.19
C LYS A 373 -3.32 -6.79 -0.72
N ARG A 374 -3.93 -7.85 -0.19
CA ARG A 374 -3.85 -8.24 1.22
C ARG A 374 -2.84 -9.35 1.42
N ALA A 375 -2.24 -9.41 2.60
CA ALA A 375 -1.36 -10.48 3.01
C ALA A 375 -1.70 -10.92 4.43
N VAL A 376 -2.02 -12.19 4.60
CA VAL A 376 -2.28 -12.80 5.91
C VAL A 376 -1.12 -13.73 6.24
N VAL A 377 -0.63 -13.64 7.47
CA VAL A 377 0.38 -14.54 8.02
C VAL A 377 -0.15 -15.19 9.29
N TYR A 378 0.33 -16.40 9.59
CA TYR A 378 0.03 -17.07 10.84
C TYR A 378 1.25 -17.05 11.74
N ILE A 379 1.10 -16.60 12.98
CA ILE A 379 2.17 -16.61 13.97
C ILE A 379 1.87 -17.66 15.04
N ALA A 380 2.92 -18.33 15.53
CA ALA A 380 2.80 -19.19 16.71
C ALA A 380 2.76 -18.29 17.96
N VAL A 381 1.74 -18.48 18.81
CA VAL A 381 1.58 -17.68 20.02
C VAL A 381 2.69 -18.02 21.02
N PRO A 382 3.47 -17.03 21.50
CA PRO A 382 4.51 -17.28 22.51
C PRO A 382 3.94 -17.92 23.77
N GLY A 383 4.59 -18.97 24.27
CA GLY A 383 4.18 -19.68 25.49
C GLY A 383 2.98 -20.64 25.33
N LYS A 384 2.33 -20.70 24.16
CA LYS A 384 1.20 -21.62 23.90
C LYS A 384 1.49 -22.52 22.69
N GLU A 385 1.96 -23.74 22.94
CA GLU A 385 2.26 -24.68 21.87
C GLU A 385 0.98 -25.15 21.15
N GLY A 386 1.02 -25.21 19.81
CA GLY A 386 -0.13 -25.61 19.00
C GLY A 386 -1.15 -24.49 18.74
N VAL A 387 -0.98 -23.31 19.34
CA VAL A 387 -1.87 -22.15 19.14
C VAL A 387 -1.28 -21.20 18.11
N TYR A 388 -2.09 -20.86 17.10
CA TYR A 388 -1.71 -19.98 16.01
C TYR A 388 -2.69 -18.81 15.89
N GLU A 389 -2.15 -17.61 15.66
CA GLU A 389 -2.91 -16.39 15.41
C GLU A 389 -2.71 -15.94 13.96
N GLY A 390 -3.79 -15.80 13.21
CA GLY A 390 -3.78 -15.15 11.91
C GLY A 390 -3.69 -13.63 12.06
N ARG A 391 -2.83 -12.98 11.29
CA ARG A 391 -2.67 -11.53 11.29
C ARG A 391 -2.58 -11.00 9.87
N GLU A 392 -3.36 -9.97 9.57
CA GLU A 392 -3.22 -9.23 8.32
C GLU A 392 -2.08 -8.25 8.46
N ILE A 393 -1.16 -8.22 7.49
CA ILE A 393 0.08 -7.45 7.56
C ILE A 393 0.28 -6.60 6.31
N VAL A 394 1.07 -5.54 6.43
CA VAL A 394 1.45 -4.70 5.29
C VAL A 394 2.83 -5.13 4.80
N LEU A 395 2.85 -5.75 3.62
CA LEU A 395 4.10 -6.12 2.96
C LEU A 395 4.73 -4.95 2.18
N GLY A 396 6.05 -4.94 2.16
CA GLY A 396 6.88 -4.18 1.25
C GLY A 396 7.24 -4.99 -0.01
N PRO A 397 8.18 -4.50 -0.81
CA PRO A 397 8.61 -5.22 -2.01
C PRO A 397 9.25 -6.57 -1.66
N LYS A 398 9.07 -7.55 -2.54
CA LYS A 398 9.76 -8.85 -2.45
C LYS A 398 11.26 -8.63 -2.68
N ALA A 399 12.07 -9.29 -1.89
CA ALA A 399 13.52 -9.21 -1.94
C ALA A 399 14.16 -10.60 -1.85
N GLY A 400 14.44 -11.17 -3.01
CA GLY A 400 14.91 -12.56 -3.11
C GLY A 400 13.86 -13.52 -2.53
N ASP A 401 14.28 -14.36 -1.59
CA ASP A 401 13.42 -15.35 -0.92
C ASP A 401 12.64 -14.79 0.28
N PHE A 402 12.63 -13.47 0.45
CA PHE A 402 12.00 -12.78 1.58
C PHE A 402 11.04 -11.69 1.11
N TYR A 403 10.05 -11.35 1.93
CA TYR A 403 9.33 -10.09 1.84
C TYR A 403 9.78 -9.14 2.94
N VAL A 404 9.92 -7.87 2.59
CA VAL A 404 10.01 -6.78 3.58
C VAL A 404 8.65 -6.65 4.26
N VAL A 405 8.63 -6.52 5.58
CA VAL A 405 7.42 -6.23 6.35
C VAL A 405 7.43 -4.75 6.71
N LYS A 406 6.39 -4.01 6.30
CA LYS A 406 6.21 -2.60 6.67
C LYS A 406 5.52 -2.45 8.02
N TYR A 407 4.52 -3.28 8.30
CA TYR A 407 3.78 -3.26 9.55
C TYR A 407 3.06 -4.59 9.80
N GLY A 408 2.74 -4.86 11.07
CA GLY A 408 1.94 -6.01 11.52
C GLY A 408 2.74 -7.15 12.12
N LEU A 409 4.08 -7.12 12.12
CA LEU A 409 4.90 -8.11 12.83
C LEU A 409 5.97 -7.43 13.67
N ALA A 410 6.37 -8.10 14.73
CA ALA A 410 7.49 -7.75 15.59
C ALA A 410 8.66 -8.71 15.37
N GLN A 411 9.88 -8.23 15.63
CA GLN A 411 11.07 -9.07 15.59
C GLN A 411 10.99 -10.17 16.64
N GLY A 412 11.39 -11.38 16.28
CA GLY A 412 11.38 -12.56 17.17
C GLY A 412 10.08 -13.35 17.15
N GLU A 413 8.97 -12.81 16.64
CA GLU A 413 7.75 -13.58 16.40
C GLU A 413 8.03 -14.77 15.47
N ARG A 414 7.33 -15.88 15.64
CA ARG A 414 7.53 -17.08 14.81
C ARG A 414 6.41 -17.20 13.78
N VAL A 415 6.71 -16.90 12.52
CA VAL A 415 5.74 -16.98 11.42
C VAL A 415 5.73 -18.36 10.79
N VAL A 416 4.56 -18.89 10.47
CA VAL A 416 4.37 -20.19 9.82
C VAL A 416 4.78 -20.09 8.35
N THR A 417 5.76 -20.89 7.93
CA THR A 417 6.31 -20.95 6.57
C THR A 417 5.85 -22.15 5.76
N LYS A 418 5.31 -23.17 6.43
CA LYS A 418 4.71 -24.38 5.83
C LYS A 418 3.45 -24.74 6.59
N GLY A 419 2.40 -25.14 5.87
CA GLY A 419 1.09 -25.49 6.46
C GLY A 419 0.17 -24.29 6.73
N ASN A 420 0.60 -23.06 6.45
CA ASN A 420 -0.20 -21.83 6.57
C ASN A 420 -1.56 -21.91 5.85
N PHE A 421 -1.60 -22.42 4.61
CA PHE A 421 -2.86 -22.59 3.88
C PHE A 421 -3.82 -23.58 4.56
N LYS A 422 -3.30 -24.63 5.22
CA LYS A 422 -4.13 -25.60 5.96
C LYS A 422 -4.72 -24.97 7.22
N ILE A 423 -3.93 -24.15 7.92
CA ILE A 423 -4.40 -23.37 9.08
C ILE A 423 -5.51 -22.42 8.65
N ASP A 424 -5.30 -21.69 7.55
CA ASP A 424 -6.30 -20.77 6.99
C ASP A 424 -7.59 -21.47 6.59
N SER A 425 -7.46 -22.60 5.88
CA SER A 425 -8.60 -23.44 5.48
C SER A 425 -9.39 -23.94 6.70
N ALA A 426 -8.70 -24.34 7.78
CA ALA A 426 -9.35 -24.79 9.00
C ALA A 426 -10.12 -23.66 9.69
N LEU A 427 -9.55 -22.44 9.76
CA LEU A 427 -10.25 -21.24 10.26
C LEU A 427 -11.48 -20.92 9.41
N GLN A 428 -11.35 -21.02 8.09
CA GLN A 428 -12.46 -20.79 7.17
C GLN A 428 -13.60 -21.79 7.40
N ILE A 429 -13.31 -23.08 7.63
CA ILE A 429 -14.31 -24.13 7.88
C ILE A 429 -15.11 -23.84 9.17
N ILE A 430 -14.45 -23.35 10.23
CA ILE A 430 -15.13 -22.96 11.48
C ILE A 430 -15.71 -21.53 11.45
N ALA A 431 -15.78 -20.92 10.26
CA ALA A 431 -16.27 -19.55 10.03
C ALA A 431 -15.59 -18.47 10.90
N LYS A 432 -14.30 -18.61 11.15
CA LYS A 432 -13.47 -17.52 11.70
C LYS A 432 -12.89 -16.67 10.56
N PRO A 433 -12.40 -15.44 10.85
CA PRO A 433 -11.82 -14.62 9.81
C PRO A 433 -10.59 -15.31 9.20
N SER A 434 -10.55 -15.35 7.87
CA SER A 434 -9.55 -16.05 7.04
C SER A 434 -9.18 -15.21 5.81
N MET A 435 -8.30 -15.71 4.96
CA MET A 435 -7.92 -14.99 3.73
C MET A 435 -9.10 -14.75 2.78
N MET A 436 -10.08 -15.67 2.76
CA MET A 436 -11.26 -15.61 1.88
C MET A 436 -12.48 -14.98 2.53
N ASN A 437 -12.57 -15.01 3.85
CA ASN A 437 -13.74 -14.50 4.57
C ASN A 437 -13.30 -13.59 5.74
N GLN A 438 -13.36 -12.27 5.55
CA GLN A 438 -12.94 -11.28 6.56
C GLN A 438 -14.00 -11.01 7.63
N GLU A 439 -15.25 -11.38 7.36
CA GLU A 439 -16.40 -10.83 8.06
C GLU A 439 -17.00 -11.81 9.08
N SER A 440 -16.73 -13.11 8.96
CA SER A 440 -17.25 -14.08 9.91
C SER A 440 -16.55 -13.98 11.27
N GLY A 441 -17.26 -13.48 12.28
CA GLY A 441 -16.82 -13.47 13.68
C GLY A 441 -17.07 -12.18 14.46
N VAL A 442 -17.40 -11.06 13.81
CA VAL A 442 -17.76 -9.81 14.53
C VAL A 442 -19.27 -9.77 14.72
N LYS A 443 -19.76 -10.33 15.84
CA LYS A 443 -21.14 -10.08 16.30
C LYS A 443 -21.18 -8.73 17.03
N LYS A 444 -22.34 -8.06 17.07
CA LYS A 444 -22.49 -6.80 17.80
C LYS A 444 -22.18 -7.05 19.27
N ALA A 445 -21.28 -6.25 19.86
CA ALA A 445 -21.03 -6.28 21.30
C ALA A 445 -22.23 -5.80 22.14
N VAL A 446 -23.29 -5.26 21.50
CA VAL A 446 -24.46 -4.69 22.16
C VAL A 446 -25.73 -5.18 21.43
N HIS A 447 -26.34 -6.28 21.91
CA HIS A 447 -27.78 -6.38 22.27
C HIS A 447 -28.25 -7.83 22.50
N ASN A 448 -29.07 -7.94 23.55
CA ASN A 448 -29.87 -9.07 24.01
C ASN A 448 -30.94 -9.48 22.97
N HIS A 449 -31.22 -10.78 22.83
CA HIS A 449 -32.30 -11.27 21.98
C HIS A 449 -33.66 -11.18 22.70
N GLY A 450 -34.67 -10.64 22.03
CA GLY A 450 -36.06 -10.73 22.47
C GLY A 450 -37.00 -10.35 21.32
N GLY A 451 -37.65 -11.35 20.73
CA GLY A 451 -38.66 -11.18 19.70
C GLY A 451 -40.05 -10.87 20.27
N ASP A 452 -40.89 -10.42 19.34
CA ASP A 452 -42.33 -10.23 19.38
C ASP A 452 -42.97 -9.00 20.03
N SER A 453 -44.04 -8.61 19.35
CA SER A 453 -44.77 -7.36 19.47
C SER A 453 -45.70 -7.33 20.68
N ALA A 454 -45.91 -6.10 21.16
CA ALA A 454 -47.10 -5.55 21.81
C ALA A 454 -47.09 -5.36 23.35
N VAL A 455 -47.54 -4.15 23.70
CA VAL A 455 -48.24 -3.71 24.93
C VAL A 455 -47.41 -3.18 26.13
N MET A 456 -47.55 -1.86 26.31
CA MET A 456 -47.62 -1.03 27.54
C MET A 456 -46.39 -0.62 28.38
N GLU A 457 -46.41 0.69 28.60
CA GLU A 457 -45.89 1.58 29.64
C GLU A 457 -45.25 1.01 30.93
N ASN A 458 -44.21 1.73 31.34
CA ASN A 458 -43.68 1.94 32.70
C ASN A 458 -43.14 0.73 33.47
N MET A 459 -41.80 0.63 33.54
CA MET A 459 -41.04 0.47 34.80
C MET A 459 -39.54 0.27 34.54
N ASP A 460 -38.72 1.06 35.23
CA ASP A 460 -37.34 0.80 35.67
C ASP A 460 -36.46 -0.11 34.81
N ASN A 461 -35.83 0.48 33.79
CA ASN A 461 -34.74 -0.15 33.07
C ASN A 461 -33.45 -0.11 33.91
N LYS A 462 -33.35 -1.02 34.89
CA LYS A 462 -32.06 -1.39 35.50
C LYS A 462 -31.21 -2.06 34.41
N ILE A 463 -30.31 -1.27 33.83
CA ILE A 463 -29.21 -1.75 32.97
C ILE A 463 -28.46 -2.85 33.74
N GLN A 464 -28.40 -4.06 33.17
CA GLN A 464 -27.59 -5.14 33.74
C GLN A 464 -26.09 -4.79 33.64
N PRO A 465 -25.27 -5.15 34.65
CA PRO A 465 -23.93 -4.59 34.86
C PRO A 465 -22.78 -5.40 34.22
N GLU A 466 -22.93 -5.90 32.99
CA GLU A 466 -21.84 -6.62 32.31
C GLU A 466 -21.46 -5.90 31.01
N TYR A 467 -20.20 -5.43 30.96
CA TYR A 467 -19.53 -4.67 29.89
C TYR A 467 -19.74 -3.15 29.87
N THR A 468 -19.46 -2.47 30.98
CA THR A 468 -19.10 -1.03 30.94
C THR A 468 -17.70 -0.87 30.33
N LEU A 469 -17.60 -0.20 29.17
CA LEU A 469 -16.32 0.16 28.57
C LEU A 469 -15.51 1.06 29.54
N PRO A 470 -14.18 0.91 29.64
CA PRO A 470 -13.36 1.76 30.49
C PRO A 470 -13.53 3.25 30.11
N PRO A 471 -13.75 4.16 31.07
CA PRO A 471 -13.96 5.59 30.77
C PRO A 471 -12.82 6.23 29.95
N LEU A 472 -11.56 5.83 30.19
CA LEU A 472 -10.42 6.30 29.42
C LEU A 472 -10.50 5.84 27.96
N PHE A 473 -10.88 4.58 27.74
CA PHE A 473 -11.09 4.02 26.41
C PHE A 473 -12.18 4.80 25.65
N ILE A 474 -13.33 5.06 26.30
CA ILE A 474 -14.41 5.88 25.74
C ILE A 474 -13.89 7.27 25.31
N SER A 475 -13.15 7.96 26.18
CA SER A 475 -12.62 9.30 25.86
C SER A 475 -11.67 9.29 24.66
N ARG A 476 -10.84 8.25 24.53
CA ARG A 476 -9.92 8.09 23.40
C ARG A 476 -10.66 7.82 22.08
N LEU A 477 -11.77 7.08 22.11
CA LEU A 477 -12.60 6.84 20.93
C LEU A 477 -13.19 8.13 20.34
N VAL A 478 -13.53 9.10 21.20
CA VAL A 478 -14.02 10.42 20.75
C VAL A 478 -12.95 11.16 19.94
N TYR A 479 -11.71 11.17 20.41
CA TYR A 479 -10.60 11.78 19.67
C TYR A 479 -10.28 11.01 18.39
N LEU A 480 -10.34 9.68 18.45
CA LEU A 480 -10.16 8.83 17.28
C LEU A 480 -11.17 9.19 16.18
N LYS A 481 -12.45 9.39 16.54
CA LYS A 481 -13.50 9.85 15.61
C LYS A 481 -13.18 11.20 14.99
N LYS A 482 -12.72 12.16 15.80
CA LYS A 482 -12.34 13.50 15.33
C LYS A 482 -11.19 13.45 14.33
N ASP A 483 -10.14 12.67 14.61
CA ASP A 483 -9.02 12.48 13.69
C ASP A 483 -9.45 11.76 12.40
N PHE A 484 -10.33 10.77 12.52
CA PHE A 484 -10.93 10.08 11.38
C PHE A 484 -11.72 11.04 10.47
N ASP A 485 -12.59 11.88 11.02
CA ASP A 485 -13.40 12.82 10.24
C ASP A 485 -12.53 13.82 9.47
N LYS A 486 -11.51 14.37 10.13
CA LYS A 486 -10.54 15.28 9.50
C LYS A 486 -9.77 14.59 8.36
N LEU A 487 -9.37 13.33 8.58
CA LEU A 487 -8.72 12.52 7.56
C LEU A 487 -9.64 12.31 6.35
N MET A 488 -10.90 11.91 6.58
CA MET A 488 -11.88 11.66 5.52
C MET A 488 -12.17 12.92 4.71
N GLU A 489 -12.33 14.08 5.35
CA GLU A 489 -12.54 15.36 4.69
C GLU A 489 -11.35 15.74 3.80
N THR A 490 -10.13 15.64 4.35
CA THR A 490 -8.91 15.97 3.61
C THR A 490 -8.68 15.02 2.43
N ALA A 491 -8.91 13.71 2.64
CA ALA A 491 -8.78 12.72 1.58
C ALA A 491 -9.79 12.95 0.43
N LYS A 492 -11.02 13.36 0.75
CA LYS A 492 -12.04 13.73 -0.24
C LYS A 492 -11.64 14.96 -1.06
N SER A 493 -10.90 15.91 -0.49
CA SER A 493 -10.39 17.08 -1.22
C SER A 493 -9.33 16.73 -2.28
N GLY A 494 -8.76 15.52 -2.23
CA GLY A 494 -7.72 15.08 -3.16
C GLY A 494 -6.30 15.58 -2.83
N ASN A 495 -6.11 16.26 -1.69
CA ASN A 495 -4.80 16.70 -1.23
C ASN A 495 -3.96 15.52 -0.72
N ILE A 496 -3.12 14.94 -1.59
CA ILE A 496 -2.35 13.73 -1.30
C ILE A 496 -1.35 13.95 -0.15
N ASP A 497 -0.58 15.03 -0.18
CA ASP A 497 0.50 15.24 0.79
C ASP A 497 -0.04 15.46 2.21
N GLU A 498 -1.13 16.22 2.36
CA GLU A 498 -1.75 16.43 3.65
C GLU A 498 -2.48 15.17 4.15
N SER A 499 -3.14 14.44 3.24
CA SER A 499 -3.75 13.15 3.57
C SER A 499 -2.73 12.15 4.11
N ARG A 500 -1.51 12.09 3.53
CA ARG A 500 -0.44 11.20 4.02
C ARG A 500 -0.01 11.51 5.45
N LYS A 501 0.08 12.79 5.81
CA LYS A 501 0.38 13.21 7.18
C LYS A 501 -0.75 12.84 8.13
N LEU A 502 -1.99 13.09 7.74
CA LEU A 502 -3.16 12.74 8.56
C LEU A 502 -3.32 11.23 8.73
N TYR A 503 -2.99 10.42 7.72
CA TYR A 503 -2.92 8.97 7.87
C TYR A 503 -1.87 8.54 8.89
N SER A 504 -0.70 9.19 8.89
CA SER A 504 0.36 8.91 9.87
C SER A 504 -0.09 9.30 11.29
N LYS A 505 -0.73 10.47 11.43
CA LYS A 505 -1.32 10.89 12.71
C LYS A 505 -2.41 9.92 13.18
N PHE A 506 -3.29 9.49 12.28
CA PHE A 506 -4.37 8.56 12.61
C PHE A 506 -3.83 7.18 13.01
N PHE A 507 -2.72 6.72 12.41
CA PHE A 507 -2.00 5.52 12.86
C PHE A 507 -1.55 5.65 14.32
N ASP A 508 -0.93 6.78 14.68
CA ASP A 508 -0.50 7.03 16.06
C ASP A 508 -1.72 7.03 17.00
N SER A 509 -2.83 7.67 16.59
CA SER A 509 -4.06 7.69 17.38
C SER A 509 -4.68 6.30 17.57
N VAL A 510 -4.69 5.43 16.56
CA VAL A 510 -5.22 4.05 16.68
C VAL A 510 -4.33 3.21 17.60
N THR A 511 -3.00 3.30 17.43
CA THR A 511 -2.04 2.43 18.13
C THR A 511 -1.75 2.87 19.56
N ALA A 512 -2.03 4.13 19.92
CA ALA A 512 -1.85 4.65 21.27
C ALA A 512 -3.00 4.33 22.24
N ILE A 513 -4.12 3.79 21.77
CA ILE A 513 -5.27 3.47 22.63
C ILE A 513 -4.98 2.20 23.40
N ASP A 514 -4.86 2.32 24.72
CA ASP A 514 -4.76 1.16 25.59
C ASP A 514 -6.09 0.40 25.63
N SER A 515 -6.02 -0.88 25.29
CA SER A 515 -7.15 -1.80 25.29
C SER A 515 -7.03 -2.89 26.38
N SER A 516 -6.04 -2.80 27.26
CA SER A 516 -5.78 -3.78 28.33
C SER A 516 -6.98 -3.94 29.27
N GLY A 517 -7.78 -2.89 29.46
CA GLY A 517 -9.01 -2.91 30.26
C GLY A 517 -10.21 -3.56 29.57
N LEU A 518 -10.14 -3.90 28.28
CA LEU A 518 -11.23 -4.60 27.58
C LEU A 518 -11.18 -6.10 27.90
N LYS A 519 -12.35 -6.69 28.16
CA LYS A 519 -12.52 -8.13 28.43
C LYS A 519 -13.43 -8.79 27.41
N GLY A 520 -13.29 -10.11 27.25
CA GLY A 520 -14.15 -10.92 26.40
C GLY A 520 -14.19 -10.46 24.95
N GLU A 521 -15.39 -10.44 24.36
CA GLU A 521 -15.62 -10.15 22.94
C GLU A 521 -15.14 -8.74 22.55
N SER A 522 -15.31 -7.73 23.40
CA SER A 522 -14.87 -6.36 23.11
C SER A 522 -13.36 -6.26 22.86
N SER A 523 -12.56 -7.02 23.60
CA SER A 523 -11.10 -7.07 23.43
C SER A 523 -10.71 -7.69 22.08
N LEU A 524 -11.39 -8.78 21.71
CA LEU A 524 -11.19 -9.48 20.44
C LEU A 524 -11.55 -8.62 19.23
N VAL A 525 -12.70 -7.92 19.30
CA VAL A 525 -13.17 -7.03 18.24
C VAL A 525 -12.26 -5.81 18.09
N TRP A 526 -11.81 -5.21 19.20
CA TRP A 526 -10.84 -4.12 19.16
C TRP A 526 -9.55 -4.54 18.48
N LYS A 527 -8.97 -5.68 18.88
CA LYS A 527 -7.70 -6.18 18.31
C LYS A 527 -7.80 -6.40 16.80
N GLU A 528 -8.90 -6.96 16.31
CA GLU A 528 -9.12 -7.19 14.87
C GLU A 528 -9.27 -5.86 14.10
N LEU A 529 -10.16 -4.97 14.53
CA LEU A 529 -10.47 -3.75 13.79
C LEU A 529 -9.36 -2.70 13.88
N SER A 530 -8.68 -2.59 15.03
CA SER A 530 -7.50 -1.72 15.18
C SER A 530 -6.34 -2.18 14.31
N MET A 531 -6.10 -3.50 14.18
CA MET A 531 -5.11 -4.04 13.25
C MET A 531 -5.44 -3.65 11.79
N LEU A 532 -6.69 -3.81 11.36
CA LEU A 532 -7.11 -3.46 10.00
C LEU A 532 -6.96 -1.96 9.72
N LEU A 533 -7.38 -1.10 10.67
CA LEU A 533 -7.19 0.35 10.57
C LEU A 533 -5.72 0.77 10.57
N ALA A 534 -4.88 0.11 11.37
CA ALA A 534 -3.44 0.35 11.38
C ALA A 534 -2.79 -0.06 10.04
N ASN A 535 -3.25 -1.15 9.42
CA ASN A 535 -2.80 -1.53 8.08
C ASN A 535 -3.20 -0.48 7.03
N ASP A 536 -4.45 -0.02 7.07
CA ASP A 536 -4.96 0.99 6.15
C ASP A 536 -4.20 2.32 6.24
N THR A 537 -3.84 2.75 7.45
CA THR A 537 -3.09 3.98 7.68
C THR A 537 -1.65 3.90 7.20
N VAL A 538 -0.98 2.75 7.34
CA VAL A 538 0.33 2.49 6.73
C VAL A 538 0.25 2.48 5.20
N LEU A 539 -0.83 1.95 4.63
CA LEU A 539 -1.07 2.01 3.19
C LEU A 539 -1.37 3.43 2.72
N GLY A 540 -2.16 4.19 3.48
CA GLY A 540 -2.58 5.57 3.21
C GLY A 540 -1.43 6.58 3.24
N SER A 541 -0.53 6.45 4.23
CA SER A 541 0.68 7.29 4.33
C SER A 541 1.67 7.08 3.16
N GLY A 542 1.58 5.92 2.49
CA GLY A 542 2.42 5.55 1.34
C GLY A 542 1.85 5.84 -0.05
N VAL A 543 0.68 6.47 -0.14
CA VAL A 543 0.00 6.75 -1.41
C VAL A 543 0.77 7.74 -2.28
N LYS A 544 0.78 7.51 -3.61
CA LYS A 544 1.46 8.37 -4.59
C LYS A 544 0.53 9.01 -5.63
N ASP A 545 -0.72 8.56 -5.71
CA ASP A 545 -1.68 8.99 -6.73
C ASP A 545 -3.12 9.03 -6.18
N ALA A 546 -3.96 9.83 -6.82
CA ALA A 546 -5.33 10.08 -6.37
C ALA A 546 -6.23 8.82 -6.44
N ARG A 547 -6.01 7.93 -7.41
CA ARG A 547 -6.82 6.70 -7.54
C ARG A 547 -6.54 5.78 -6.36
N ARG A 548 -5.28 5.63 -5.98
CA ARG A 548 -4.89 4.84 -4.81
C ARG A 548 -5.38 5.49 -3.51
N LEU A 549 -5.32 6.82 -3.39
CA LEU A 549 -5.86 7.54 -2.23
C LEU A 549 -7.33 7.21 -2.00
N LYS A 550 -8.14 7.32 -3.06
CA LYS A 550 -9.58 7.00 -3.02
C LYS A 550 -9.83 5.56 -2.55
N SER A 551 -9.16 4.59 -3.17
CA SER A 551 -9.32 3.17 -2.82
C SER A 551 -8.91 2.85 -1.38
N VAL A 552 -7.87 3.49 -0.82
CA VAL A 552 -7.49 3.27 0.59
C VAL A 552 -8.49 3.95 1.52
N THR A 553 -8.93 5.16 1.19
CA THR A 553 -9.91 5.93 1.97
C THR A 553 -11.24 5.19 2.11
N GLU A 554 -11.73 4.59 1.02
CA GLU A 554 -12.95 3.77 1.03
C GLU A 554 -12.83 2.56 1.97
N GLU A 555 -11.67 1.90 2.00
CA GLU A 555 -11.44 0.75 2.87
C GLU A 555 -11.31 1.15 4.34
N THR A 556 -10.56 2.23 4.61
CA THR A 556 -10.46 2.83 5.96
C THR A 556 -11.84 3.21 6.50
N ALA A 557 -12.70 3.78 5.65
CA ALA A 557 -14.05 4.15 6.04
C ALA A 557 -14.90 2.93 6.43
N LYS A 558 -14.82 1.82 5.69
CA LYS A 558 -15.53 0.57 6.05
C LYS A 558 -15.06 -0.01 7.37
N HIS A 559 -13.74 -0.11 7.58
CA HIS A 559 -13.19 -0.63 8.83
C HIS A 559 -13.56 0.26 10.01
N PHE A 560 -13.53 1.58 9.83
CA PHE A 560 -13.94 2.52 10.87
C PHE A 560 -15.45 2.44 11.14
N MET A 561 -16.30 2.29 10.13
CA MET A 561 -17.73 2.07 10.32
C MET A 561 -18.02 0.81 11.15
N ARG A 562 -17.27 -0.28 10.93
CA ARG A 562 -17.38 -1.49 11.76
C ARG A 562 -16.96 -1.24 13.21
N LEU A 563 -15.91 -0.46 13.40
CA LEU A 563 -15.46 -0.06 14.74
C LEU A 563 -16.52 0.81 15.43
N ASP A 564 -17.10 1.76 14.69
CA ASP A 564 -18.19 2.62 15.13
C ASP A 564 -19.41 1.81 15.55
N MET A 565 -19.81 0.81 14.75
CA MET A 565 -20.93 -0.07 15.07
C MET A 565 -20.65 -0.99 16.27
N ALA A 566 -19.40 -1.37 16.52
CA ALA A 566 -19.02 -2.24 17.61
C ALA A 566 -18.96 -1.52 18.97
N PHE A 567 -18.55 -0.25 18.97
CA PHE A 567 -18.32 0.55 20.20
C PHE A 567 -19.23 1.76 20.34
N ASP A 568 -20.17 1.97 19.40
CA ASP A 568 -21.09 3.12 19.34
C ASP A 568 -20.39 4.49 19.38
N ILE A 569 -19.25 4.60 18.69
CA ILE A 569 -18.32 5.74 18.80
C ILE A 569 -19.00 7.06 18.43
N SER A 570 -19.83 7.09 17.40
CA SER A 570 -20.50 8.27 16.89
C SER A 570 -21.52 8.81 17.89
N ASN A 571 -22.24 7.94 18.59
CA ASN A 571 -23.15 8.38 19.65
C ASN A 571 -22.38 8.83 20.88
N ILE A 572 -21.34 8.10 21.28
CA ILE A 572 -20.43 8.52 22.36
C ILE A 572 -19.87 9.92 22.04
N ALA A 573 -19.37 10.15 20.83
CA ALA A 573 -18.79 11.43 20.41
C ALA A 573 -19.81 12.57 20.38
N LYS A 574 -21.08 12.31 20.08
CA LYS A 574 -22.17 13.31 20.17
C LYS A 574 -22.48 13.71 21.62
N HIS A 575 -22.36 12.78 22.56
CA HIS A 575 -22.70 13.00 23.97
C HIS A 575 -21.49 13.38 24.84
N ALA A 576 -20.26 13.11 24.39
CA ALA A 576 -19.01 13.34 25.12
C ALA A 576 -18.60 14.82 25.25
N GLY A 577 -19.48 15.76 24.93
CA GLY A 577 -19.28 17.16 25.28
C GLY A 577 -20.17 18.10 24.49
N SER A 578 -21.26 18.56 25.08
CA SER A 578 -21.80 19.89 24.78
C SER A 578 -20.83 20.93 25.33
N THR A 579 -19.64 21.07 24.73
CA THR A 579 -18.73 22.16 25.09
C THR A 579 -19.41 23.46 24.73
N VAL A 580 -19.57 24.35 25.70
CA VAL A 580 -20.12 25.68 25.42
C VAL A 580 -19.00 26.48 24.75
N ALA A 581 -19.30 27.07 23.59
CA ALA A 581 -18.30 27.75 22.79
C ALA A 581 -17.70 28.95 23.55
N ALA A 582 -16.43 28.84 23.95
CA ALA A 582 -15.67 29.93 24.57
C ALA A 582 -14.66 30.56 23.57
N PRO A 583 -14.38 31.87 23.65
CA PRO A 583 -13.37 32.54 22.82
C PRO A 583 -11.96 32.00 23.04
N GLU A 584 -11.12 31.99 21.98
CA GLU A 584 -9.74 31.49 22.05
C GLU A 584 -8.85 32.25 23.04
N VAL A 585 -9.11 33.55 23.24
CA VAL A 585 -8.41 34.38 24.24
C VAL A 585 -8.70 33.88 25.65
N PHE A 586 -9.97 33.58 25.95
CA PHE A 586 -10.39 33.02 27.24
C PHE A 586 -9.74 31.65 27.49
N LYS A 587 -9.76 30.76 26.49
CA LYS A 587 -9.11 29.43 26.60
C LYS A 587 -7.61 29.54 26.88
N ALA A 588 -6.94 30.53 26.29
CA ALA A 588 -5.52 30.79 26.54
C ALA A 588 -5.26 31.31 27.97
N GLN A 589 -6.13 32.17 28.50
CA GLN A 589 -6.05 32.63 29.89
C GLN A 589 -6.33 31.50 30.88
N LEU A 590 -7.38 30.69 30.65
CA LEU A 590 -7.70 29.53 31.47
C LEU A 590 -6.57 28.47 31.42
N GLY A 591 -5.87 28.34 30.29
CA GLY A 591 -4.66 27.51 30.18
C GLY A 591 -3.51 27.93 31.10
N LYS A 592 -3.36 29.24 31.37
CA LYS A 592 -2.38 29.75 32.35
C LYS A 592 -2.79 29.42 33.78
N VAL A 593 -4.08 29.56 34.10
CA VAL A 593 -4.65 29.15 35.39
C VAL A 593 -4.43 27.66 35.61
N TYR A 594 -4.68 26.83 34.59
CA TYR A 594 -4.41 25.39 34.62
C TYR A 594 -2.93 25.07 34.86
N THR A 595 -2.00 25.84 34.27
CA THR A 595 -0.56 25.64 34.50
C THR A 595 -0.19 25.84 35.96
N SER A 596 -0.70 26.89 36.60
CA SER A 596 -0.50 27.14 38.04
C SER A 596 -1.21 26.09 38.91
N TYR A 597 -2.40 25.63 38.51
CA TYR A 597 -3.11 24.53 39.16
C TYR A 597 -2.31 23.21 39.11
N SER A 598 -1.73 22.88 37.95
CA SER A 598 -0.91 21.66 37.79
C SER A 598 0.35 21.73 38.65
N ALA A 599 1.02 22.88 38.72
CA ALA A 599 2.16 23.07 39.61
C ALA A 599 1.75 22.98 41.09
N PHE A 600 0.53 23.40 41.43
CA PHE A 600 -0.03 23.27 42.77
C PHE A 600 -0.30 21.81 43.15
N THR A 601 -0.94 21.03 42.28
CA THR A 601 -1.20 19.60 42.53
C THR A 601 0.09 18.79 42.60
N GLU A 602 1.09 19.10 41.76
CA GLU A 602 2.43 18.49 41.85
C GLU A 602 3.13 18.79 43.18
N ALA A 603 3.04 20.02 43.67
CA ALA A 603 3.61 20.37 44.97
C ALA A 603 2.93 19.61 46.13
N LEU A 604 1.62 19.39 46.05
CA LEU A 604 0.88 18.57 47.03
C LEU A 604 1.21 17.08 46.94
N ALA A 605 1.45 16.57 45.74
CA ALA A 605 1.90 15.20 45.52
C ALA A 605 3.31 14.95 46.10
N ALA A 606 4.15 15.99 46.14
CA ALA A 606 5.50 15.96 46.73
C ALA A 606 5.55 16.38 48.22
N ASP A 607 4.41 16.42 48.91
CA ASP A 607 4.29 16.87 50.31
C ASP A 607 4.90 18.26 50.61
N ASN A 608 5.06 19.12 49.59
CA ASN A 608 5.72 20.41 49.69
C ASN A 608 4.71 21.54 49.93
N MET A 609 4.38 21.76 51.21
CA MET A 609 3.40 22.74 51.66
C MET A 609 3.73 24.17 51.21
N GLN A 610 4.98 24.62 51.34
CA GLN A 610 5.38 25.99 51.02
C GLN A 610 5.27 26.27 49.52
N LEU A 611 5.68 25.29 48.70
CA LEU A 611 5.54 25.39 47.25
C LEU A 611 4.07 25.37 46.84
N ALA A 612 3.25 24.51 47.46
CA ALA A 612 1.82 24.45 47.19
C ALA A 612 1.13 25.80 47.48
N GLN A 613 1.38 26.41 48.65
CA GLN A 613 0.84 27.73 48.97
C GLN A 613 1.30 28.82 47.99
N LYS A 614 2.57 28.78 47.57
CA LYS A 614 3.11 29.70 46.56
C LYS A 614 2.40 29.54 45.22
N GLN A 615 2.18 28.31 44.75
CA GLN A 615 1.51 28.05 43.47
C GLN A 615 0.01 28.39 43.54
N ALA A 616 -0.67 28.17 44.66
CA ALA A 616 -2.04 28.61 44.87
C ALA A 616 -2.18 30.16 44.83
N ALA A 617 -1.21 30.89 45.40
CA ALA A 617 -1.16 32.34 45.29
C ALA A 617 -0.95 32.81 43.84
N LEU A 618 -0.05 32.17 43.09
CA LEU A 618 0.15 32.45 41.66
C LEU A 618 -1.10 32.13 40.83
N MET A 619 -1.77 31.01 41.12
CA MET A 619 -3.04 30.65 40.50
C MET A 619 -4.11 31.73 40.73
N THR A 620 -4.18 32.28 41.95
CA THR A 620 -5.11 33.37 42.28
C THR A 620 -4.83 34.63 41.45
N GLU A 621 -3.56 34.97 41.23
CA GLU A 621 -3.18 36.12 40.39
C GLU A 621 -3.47 35.89 38.90
N GLU A 622 -3.30 34.66 38.40
CA GLU A 622 -3.69 34.32 37.03
C GLU A 622 -5.22 34.29 36.87
N LEU A 623 -5.96 33.84 37.88
CA LEU A 623 -7.42 33.79 37.87
C LEU A 623 -8.05 35.18 37.74
N LYS A 624 -7.47 36.20 38.41
CA LYS A 624 -7.90 37.61 38.29
C LYS A 624 -7.71 38.20 36.89
N LYS A 625 -6.83 37.62 36.07
CA LYS A 625 -6.53 38.09 34.70
C LYS A 625 -7.43 37.44 33.65
N VAL A 626 -8.28 36.49 34.03
CA VAL A 626 -9.22 35.83 33.12
C VAL A 626 -10.33 36.82 32.77
N ASP A 627 -10.36 37.26 31.51
CA ASP A 627 -11.42 38.12 30.99
C ASP A 627 -12.62 37.26 30.58
N HIS A 628 -13.69 37.34 31.36
CA HIS A 628 -14.92 36.59 31.15
C HIS A 628 -16.07 37.47 30.60
N GLY A 629 -15.78 38.71 30.18
CA GLY A 629 -16.78 39.64 29.64
C GLY A 629 -17.24 39.28 28.22
N SER A 630 -16.43 38.53 27.48
CA SER A 630 -16.72 38.07 26.11
C SER A 630 -17.39 36.69 26.03
N LEU A 631 -17.76 36.08 27.16
CA LEU A 631 -18.45 34.79 27.19
C LEU A 631 -19.92 34.95 26.79
N SER A 632 -20.49 33.94 26.14
CA SER A 632 -21.95 33.85 25.97
C SER A 632 -22.65 33.68 27.32
N GLU A 633 -23.95 33.95 27.39
CA GLU A 633 -24.74 33.81 28.63
C GLU A 633 -24.61 32.40 29.25
N GLU A 634 -24.69 31.37 28.40
CA GLU A 634 -24.51 29.97 28.78
C GLU A 634 -23.09 29.70 29.29
N ALA A 635 -22.06 30.19 28.59
CA ALA A 635 -20.67 29.99 28.98
C ALA A 635 -20.33 30.75 30.26
N HIS A 636 -20.93 31.92 30.45
CA HIS A 636 -20.76 32.75 31.62
C HIS A 636 -21.38 32.09 32.86
N MET A 637 -22.57 31.49 32.76
CA MET A 637 -23.16 30.71 33.86
C MET A 637 -22.28 29.54 34.29
N VAL A 638 -21.76 28.77 33.32
CA VAL A 638 -20.83 27.67 33.59
C VAL A 638 -19.56 28.18 34.28
N TRP A 639 -18.98 29.27 33.76
CA TRP A 639 -17.79 29.90 34.35
C TRP A 639 -18.03 30.36 35.78
N MET A 640 -19.14 31.03 36.07
CA MET A 640 -19.44 31.53 37.41
C MET A 640 -19.62 30.40 38.43
N GLY A 641 -20.24 29.29 38.03
CA GLY A 641 -20.34 28.08 38.87
C GLY A 641 -18.96 27.47 39.17
N ALA A 642 -18.13 27.30 38.14
CA ALA A 642 -16.77 26.80 38.29
C ALA A 642 -15.89 27.75 39.13
N LEU A 643 -15.98 29.06 38.88
CA LEU A 643 -15.23 30.09 39.58
C LEU A 643 -15.58 30.15 41.06
N LYS A 644 -16.84 29.94 41.43
CA LYS A 644 -17.26 29.82 42.83
C LYS A 644 -16.50 28.68 43.52
N ASN A 645 -16.52 27.48 42.95
CA ASN A 645 -15.83 26.32 43.53
C ASN A 645 -14.31 26.51 43.61
N ILE A 646 -13.70 27.12 42.58
CA ILE A 646 -12.29 27.49 42.57
C ILE A 646 -11.96 28.46 43.72
N ASN A 647 -12.77 29.51 43.90
CA ASN A 647 -12.57 30.49 44.97
C ASN A 647 -12.80 29.90 46.36
N ASP A 648 -13.81 29.04 46.53
CA ASP A 648 -14.08 28.34 47.78
C ASP A 648 -12.86 27.49 48.19
N GLY A 649 -12.27 26.76 47.24
CA GLY A 649 -11.04 25.99 47.45
C GLY A 649 -9.80 26.84 47.75
N ILE A 650 -9.58 27.92 46.99
CA ILE A 650 -8.46 28.85 47.23
C ILE A 650 -8.54 29.48 48.61
N SER A 651 -9.75 29.86 49.07
CA SER A 651 -9.94 30.43 50.41
C SER A 651 -9.59 29.41 51.50
N ALA A 652 -10.06 28.16 51.36
CA ALA A 652 -9.74 27.07 52.28
C ALA A 652 -8.23 26.77 52.32
N ILE A 653 -7.55 26.76 51.17
CA ILE A 653 -6.10 26.57 51.06
C ILE A 653 -5.32 27.68 51.78
N ARG A 654 -5.77 28.94 51.66
CA ARG A 654 -5.12 30.10 52.29
C ARG A 654 -5.25 30.09 53.82
N GLU A 655 -6.35 29.59 54.35
CA GLU A 655 -6.62 29.53 55.79
C GLU A 655 -6.04 28.29 56.48
N ALA A 656 -5.62 27.29 55.69
CA ALA A 656 -5.05 26.05 56.19
C ALA A 656 -3.71 26.26 56.92
N LYS A 657 -3.57 25.62 58.09
CA LYS A 657 -2.37 25.67 58.94
C LYS A 657 -1.40 24.51 58.70
N ASP A 658 -1.85 23.47 58.01
CA ASP A 658 -1.10 22.26 57.70
C ASP A 658 -1.46 21.73 56.30
N ILE A 659 -0.71 20.74 55.82
CA ILE A 659 -0.90 20.17 54.49
C ILE A 659 -2.25 19.44 54.36
N VAL A 660 -2.79 18.90 55.46
CA VAL A 660 -4.09 18.23 55.48
C VAL A 660 -5.20 19.23 55.18
N GLY A 661 -5.17 20.43 55.79
CA GLY A 661 -6.09 21.51 55.48
C GLY A 661 -5.99 22.00 54.02
N ILE A 662 -4.78 22.06 53.46
CA ILE A 662 -4.60 22.42 52.04
C ILE A 662 -5.22 21.36 51.12
N ARG A 663 -5.06 20.07 51.46
CA ARG A 663 -5.67 18.95 50.71
C ARG A 663 -7.18 18.94 50.79
N ALA A 664 -7.76 19.36 51.91
CA ALA A 664 -9.21 19.55 52.00
C ALA A 664 -9.70 20.65 51.04
N GLY A 665 -8.97 21.76 50.94
CA GLY A 665 -9.28 22.84 49.99
C GLY A 665 -9.05 22.48 48.52
N LEU A 666 -8.27 21.43 48.21
CA LEU A 666 -8.05 20.95 46.85
C LEU A 666 -9.32 20.36 46.21
N GLU A 667 -10.22 19.76 46.98
CA GLU A 667 -11.43 19.12 46.45
C GLU A 667 -12.34 20.10 45.68
N PRO A 668 -12.89 21.15 46.30
CA PRO A 668 -13.72 22.13 45.57
C PRO A 668 -12.93 22.83 44.46
N LEU A 669 -11.65 23.11 44.68
CA LEU A 669 -10.78 23.67 43.64
C LEU A 669 -10.70 22.78 42.40
N SER A 670 -10.51 21.47 42.60
CA SER A 670 -10.37 20.51 41.52
C SER A 670 -11.67 20.30 40.77
N TYR A 671 -12.81 20.20 41.45
CA TYR A 671 -14.12 20.14 40.77
C TYR A 671 -14.41 21.39 39.95
N GLY A 672 -14.10 22.58 40.47
CA GLY A 672 -14.24 23.82 39.71
C GLY A 672 -13.32 23.87 38.48
N MET A 673 -12.07 23.39 38.60
CA MET A 673 -11.15 23.29 37.46
C MET A 673 -11.60 22.24 36.44
N ILE A 674 -12.09 21.07 36.87
CA ILE A 674 -12.64 20.04 35.99
C ILE A 674 -13.80 20.62 35.19
N ASP A 675 -14.78 21.26 35.85
CA ASP A 675 -15.94 21.87 35.20
C ASP A 675 -15.52 22.94 34.17
N ALA A 676 -14.58 23.82 34.53
CA ALA A 676 -14.11 24.87 33.63
C ALA A 676 -13.37 24.29 32.41
N VAL A 677 -12.46 23.33 32.63
CA VAL A 677 -11.65 22.74 31.57
C VAL A 677 -12.50 21.87 30.64
N GLU A 678 -13.43 21.09 31.19
CA GLU A 678 -14.32 20.22 30.43
C GLU A 678 -15.32 21.01 29.58
N LYS A 679 -16.05 21.96 30.20
CA LYS A 679 -17.20 22.60 29.54
C LYS A 679 -16.81 23.81 28.69
N LEU A 680 -15.73 24.53 29.03
CA LEU A 680 -15.30 25.75 28.33
C LEU A 680 -14.03 25.56 27.49
N GLY A 681 -13.24 24.52 27.80
CA GLY A 681 -11.99 24.21 27.11
C GLY A 681 -10.83 25.14 27.49
N ILE A 682 -9.60 24.68 27.23
CA ILE A 682 -8.36 25.44 27.47
C ILE A 682 -7.45 25.41 26.25
N LYS A 683 -6.38 26.22 26.24
CA LYS A 683 -5.21 26.09 25.37
C LYS A 683 -4.02 25.53 26.18
N SER A 684 -3.38 24.45 25.73
CA SER A 684 -2.35 23.74 26.52
C SER A 684 -1.43 22.96 25.59
N THR A 685 -0.12 23.02 25.86
CA THR A 685 0.91 22.24 25.15
C THR A 685 0.98 20.79 25.61
N GLN A 686 0.41 20.47 26.77
CA GLN A 686 0.31 19.13 27.32
C GLN A 686 -1.15 18.64 27.33
N PRO A 687 -1.38 17.32 27.19
CA PRO A 687 -2.71 16.74 27.37
C PRO A 687 -3.20 16.97 28.81
N VAL A 688 -4.51 16.88 29.03
CA VAL A 688 -5.14 17.01 30.35
C VAL A 688 -5.97 15.77 30.63
N TYR A 689 -5.69 15.15 31.78
CA TYR A 689 -6.34 13.94 32.27
C TYR A 689 -7.08 14.24 33.56
N GLU A 690 -8.28 13.68 33.69
CA GLU A 690 -9.02 13.59 34.95
C GLU A 690 -8.63 12.30 35.65
N VAL A 691 -8.27 12.41 36.93
CA VAL A 691 -7.85 11.29 37.76
C VAL A 691 -8.71 11.25 39.00
N PHE A 692 -9.04 10.04 39.45
CA PHE A 692 -9.87 9.79 40.61
C PHE A 692 -9.09 9.02 41.68
N CYS A 693 -9.24 9.45 42.93
CA CYS A 693 -8.73 8.74 44.10
C CYS A 693 -9.94 8.20 44.89
N PRO A 694 -10.17 6.88 44.93
CA PRO A 694 -11.32 6.30 45.63
C PRO A 694 -11.21 6.39 47.16
N MET A 695 -10.01 6.55 47.71
CA MET A 695 -9.77 6.57 49.16
C MET A 695 -9.86 7.97 49.78
N ALA A 696 -9.94 9.03 48.96
CA ALA A 696 -10.01 10.39 49.48
C ALA A 696 -11.27 10.60 50.32
N PHE A 697 -11.14 11.39 51.40
CA PHE A 697 -12.23 11.78 52.29
C PHE A 697 -13.09 10.62 52.82
N ASP A 698 -12.45 9.62 53.45
CA ASP A 698 -13.13 8.45 54.02
C ASP A 698 -13.91 7.64 52.98
N PHE A 699 -13.26 7.32 51.86
CA PHE A 699 -13.84 6.57 50.73
C PHE A 699 -14.99 7.26 49.99
N LYS A 700 -15.18 8.58 50.19
CA LYS A 700 -16.09 9.37 49.36
C LYS A 700 -15.54 9.58 47.95
N GLY A 701 -14.22 9.54 47.83
CA GLY A 701 -13.49 9.72 46.58
C GLY A 701 -13.34 11.18 46.18
N ALA A 702 -12.30 11.50 45.42
CA ALA A 702 -12.05 12.85 44.93
C ALA A 702 -11.31 12.85 43.59
N LYS A 703 -11.50 13.91 42.81
CA LYS A 703 -10.97 14.04 41.45
C LYS A 703 -10.00 15.20 41.31
N TRP A 704 -9.00 15.07 40.45
CA TRP A 704 -8.08 16.14 40.08
C TRP A 704 -7.67 16.07 38.61
N LEU A 705 -7.02 17.13 38.12
CA LEU A 705 -6.44 17.16 36.77
C LEU A 705 -4.91 17.04 36.80
N GLN A 706 -4.34 16.35 35.81
CA GLN A 706 -2.89 16.30 35.59
C GLN A 706 -2.52 16.21 34.10
N SER A 707 -1.24 16.35 33.77
CA SER A 707 -0.75 16.52 32.40
C SER A 707 -0.29 15.23 31.69
N ASP A 708 -0.28 14.10 32.38
CA ASP A 708 0.13 12.79 31.84
C ASP A 708 -0.58 11.65 32.61
N GLU A 709 -0.30 10.40 32.25
CA GLU A 709 -0.94 9.22 32.85
C GLU A 709 -0.19 8.70 34.08
N ASN A 710 0.99 9.23 34.40
CA ASN A 710 1.73 8.80 35.60
C ASN A 710 1.09 9.45 36.83
N ILE A 711 0.35 8.65 37.58
CA ILE A 711 -0.45 9.14 38.71
C ILE A 711 0.46 9.79 39.75
N ARG A 712 0.12 11.03 40.13
CA ARG A 712 0.74 11.79 41.21
C ARG A 712 -0.35 12.28 42.14
N ASN A 713 -0.69 11.47 43.14
CA ASN A 713 -1.83 11.69 44.01
C ASN A 713 -1.62 12.89 44.94
N PRO A 714 -2.34 14.02 44.74
CA PRO A 714 -2.16 15.21 45.56
C PRO A 714 -2.86 15.11 46.93
N TYR A 715 -3.82 14.20 47.11
CA TYR A 715 -4.56 14.00 48.36
C TYR A 715 -3.79 13.20 49.40
N PHE A 716 -2.88 12.33 48.98
CA PHE A 716 -2.08 11.48 49.88
C PHE A 716 -0.57 11.73 49.80
N GLY A 717 -0.06 12.44 48.78
CA GLY A 717 1.35 12.80 48.70
C GLY A 717 2.27 11.61 48.51
N GLU A 718 3.46 11.66 49.10
CA GLU A 718 4.46 10.60 49.01
C GLU A 718 3.95 9.28 49.63
N ALA A 719 3.03 9.35 50.59
CA ALA A 719 2.49 8.17 51.27
C ALA A 719 1.75 7.21 50.31
N MET A 720 1.08 7.74 49.28
CA MET A 720 0.37 6.96 48.26
C MET A 720 0.45 7.62 46.88
N LEU A 721 1.66 7.99 46.47
CA LEU A 721 1.90 8.83 45.28
C LEU A 721 1.28 8.27 43.99
N GLN A 722 1.35 6.95 43.81
CA GLN A 722 0.86 6.26 42.60
C GLN A 722 -0.57 5.72 42.75
N CYS A 723 -1.28 6.04 43.84
CA CYS A 723 -2.63 5.54 44.09
C CYS A 723 -3.68 6.41 43.38
N GLY A 724 -4.55 5.79 42.59
CA GLY A 724 -5.65 6.43 41.87
C GLY A 724 -5.91 5.73 40.54
N GLU A 725 -6.85 6.25 39.76
CA GLU A 725 -7.12 5.80 38.41
C GLU A 725 -7.36 6.98 37.47
N VAL A 726 -6.78 6.93 36.27
CA VAL A 726 -7.07 7.92 35.22
C VAL A 726 -8.45 7.60 34.67
N GLU A 727 -9.43 8.45 34.97
CA GLU A 727 -10.79 8.24 34.48
C GLU A 727 -10.91 8.60 33.00
N ARG A 728 -10.41 9.75 32.57
CA ARG A 728 -10.58 10.18 31.17
C ARG A 728 -9.58 11.24 30.74
N GLN A 729 -9.34 11.32 29.43
CA GLN A 729 -8.63 12.43 28.82
C GLN A 729 -9.62 13.55 28.45
N ILE A 730 -9.52 14.70 29.12
CA ILE A 730 -10.35 15.89 28.82
C ILE A 730 -9.77 16.67 27.64
N LYS A 731 -8.45 16.65 27.46
CA LYS A 731 -7.77 17.35 26.37
C LYS A 731 -6.59 16.58 25.78
N GLY A 732 -6.53 16.51 24.45
CA GLY A 732 -5.38 16.01 23.67
C GLY A 732 -4.21 17.00 23.57
N LYS A 733 -3.05 16.51 23.14
CA LYS A 733 -1.89 17.35 22.84
C LYS A 733 -2.17 18.20 21.59
N GLU A 734 -1.97 19.52 21.68
CA GLU A 734 -2.12 20.46 20.56
C GLU A 734 -0.90 20.51 19.64
#